data_AF-A0A3N2M584-F1
#
_entry.id   AF-A0A3N2M584-F1
#
_cell.length_a   1.000
_cell.length_b   1.000
_cell.length_c   1.000
_cell.angle_alpha   90.00
_cell.angle_beta   90.00
_cell.angle_gamma   90.00
#
_symmetry.space_group_name_H-M   'P 1'
#
loop_
_entity.id
_entity.type
_entity.pdbx_description
1 polymer ?
#
loop_
_entity_poly.entity_id
_entity_poly.type
_entity_poly.pdbx_seq_one_letter_code
_entity_poly.pdbx_strand_id
1 'polypeptide(L)'
;MLSSAILPIGGSLSAGAATRDKQISHPSLLFTSQRVKDAKSRVKADSIQAKAYDSIIARADALLDKNDHYKMEYLALAYLLTSDKRYMEKLRSMLDAISEIDSWADKEMMMRDPAWRSELQMAHKSFQIAMAYDAIYNDLTPKQRKKIAEGVFRLAIEPLLGDWLTEPTRIHSLNSMGHNWWSSCVGMGGLLALAISNEVPEAQILARKAVEAIPEWFDFAGDRIQNKPKTFDREGGMYESVNYASFGITEALLLRLAWLNSHPGEDLEEIPQMSRLADFFIQVGYPREEGIFYSLNFGDSHKNVTGESSMLLAYAMGEKNPDVKWYVNQLTEEQHREGFPRSFPMGFLYTPDLKDAPALPSSDLDRVWEDFGWATMRDSYMPDATMLAVKSGMTWNHAHADAGSIILFHNGEDIIKDAGNCSYGRPEYRNYFFQSDAHNIVKFNGKGQSAYQQYHGTMLPGYVGGLTSGNGLKYVMADATGPTSDNFARNQRHYLWIDNVILIIDDLKSHETGSFEWLWHPGGDVRKVGGDLVISKGKSAAVIRPLYPQPLAPSNFVHDYPEMLYWDVMQGPTEDLKGTEEYYSLKLPAKTDRIKGVTAIILKDSPQQSTLPTIKRIQGKNWIGLEITDTIGKTTKVYINELADGRLMHLNSWINADGYDTDAYIFVDSPDKQFIAYGSALRKNGRSIFSSLSKLNFLSVKSDNTTEISINGQPRIRATYSPEKRPARISVNGNTTDVSYHDGVYLLRTKR
;
A
#
# COMPACT_ATOMS: atom_id res chain seq x y z
N MET A 1 66.09 -31.04 -3.31
CA MET A 1 66.96 -30.60 -2.19
C MET A 1 66.56 -29.19 -1.79
N LEU A 2 66.38 -28.97 -0.47
CA LEU A 2 66.26 -27.69 0.25
C LEU A 2 64.97 -26.88 -0.03
N SER A 3 63.90 -26.96 0.79
CA SER A 3 63.70 -26.63 2.22
C SER A 3 63.63 -25.13 2.53
N SER A 4 62.61 -24.79 3.35
CA SER A 4 62.38 -23.59 4.20
C SER A 4 61.21 -22.72 3.71
N ALA A 5 60.18 -22.37 4.48
CA ALA A 5 59.79 -22.70 5.84
C ALA A 5 58.28 -22.42 5.98
N ILE A 6 57.53 -23.33 6.61
CA ILE A 6 56.13 -23.13 7.00
C ILE A 6 56.13 -22.69 8.47
N LEU A 7 55.64 -21.49 8.73
CA LEU A 7 55.32 -20.99 10.07
C LEU A 7 53.83 -21.28 10.34
N PRO A 8 53.47 -22.04 11.40
CA PRO A 8 52.09 -22.17 11.82
C PRO A 8 51.76 -21.00 12.74
N ILE A 9 50.94 -20.05 12.27
CA ILE A 9 50.31 -19.08 13.16
C ILE A 9 49.01 -19.73 13.64
N GLY A 10 49.08 -20.32 14.84
CA GLY A 10 47.90 -20.65 15.62
C GLY A 10 47.18 -19.37 16.01
N GLY A 11 46.11 -19.06 15.29
CA GLY A 11 45.12 -18.06 15.71
C GLY A 11 44.15 -18.73 16.68
N SER A 12 44.36 -18.51 17.98
CA SER A 12 43.35 -18.78 18.99
C SER A 12 42.10 -17.96 18.67
N LEU A 13 41.02 -18.64 18.27
CA LEU A 13 39.66 -18.13 18.34
C LEU A 13 39.40 -17.77 19.81
N SER A 14 39.54 -16.49 20.13
CA SER A 14 38.95 -15.93 21.33
C SER A 14 37.44 -15.99 21.12
N ALA A 15 36.82 -17.03 21.67
CA ALA A 15 35.40 -17.04 21.93
C ALA A 15 35.13 -15.80 22.80
N GLY A 16 34.59 -14.74 22.20
CA GLY A 16 34.03 -13.64 22.95
C GLY A 16 33.04 -14.24 23.92
N ALA A 17 33.22 -13.97 25.21
CA ALA A 17 32.26 -14.35 26.23
C ALA A 17 30.94 -13.63 25.88
N ALA A 18 30.05 -14.32 25.16
CA ALA A 18 28.68 -13.90 25.01
C ALA A 18 28.12 -13.79 26.42
N THR A 19 27.87 -12.56 26.86
CA THR A 19 27.19 -12.29 28.12
C THR A 19 25.84 -12.97 28.03
N ARG A 20 25.65 -14.03 28.81
CA ARG A 20 24.35 -14.66 28.97
C ARG A 20 23.40 -13.59 29.51
N ASP A 21 22.36 -13.25 28.75
CA ASP A 21 21.36 -12.31 29.26
C ASP A 21 20.76 -12.84 30.56
N LYS A 22 20.31 -11.92 31.40
CA LYS A 22 19.62 -12.27 32.64
C LYS A 22 18.39 -13.12 32.31
N GLN A 23 18.09 -14.12 33.13
CA GLN A 23 16.86 -14.91 32.97
C GLN A 23 15.63 -14.00 32.92
N ILE A 24 14.74 -14.24 31.97
CA ILE A 24 13.50 -13.49 31.82
C ILE A 24 12.46 -14.01 32.82
N SER A 25 11.50 -13.16 33.18
CA SER A 25 10.35 -13.59 33.98
C SER A 25 9.32 -14.29 33.10
N HIS A 26 8.39 -15.04 33.68
CA HIS A 26 7.24 -15.60 32.97
C HIS A 26 5.94 -15.39 33.76
N PRO A 27 4.81 -15.07 33.13
CA PRO A 27 4.70 -14.60 31.74
C PRO A 27 5.27 -13.19 31.58
N SER A 28 6.11 -12.97 30.58
CA SER A 28 6.70 -11.64 30.29
C SER A 28 6.74 -11.26 28.82
N LEU A 29 6.28 -12.11 27.91
CA LEU A 29 6.33 -11.83 26.48
C LEU A 29 5.21 -10.85 26.08
N LEU A 30 4.10 -11.37 25.58
CA LEU A 30 2.97 -10.55 25.11
C LEU A 30 1.82 -10.53 26.14
N PHE A 31 1.63 -11.59 26.91
CA PHE A 31 0.58 -11.67 27.92
C PHE A 31 1.12 -11.32 29.32
N THR A 32 1.77 -10.15 29.42
CA THR A 32 2.40 -9.74 30.67
C THR A 32 1.37 -9.63 31.80
N SER A 33 1.80 -9.92 33.04
CA SER A 33 0.94 -9.85 34.22
C SER A 33 0.24 -8.48 34.36
N GLN A 34 0.96 -7.40 34.03
CA GLN A 34 0.41 -6.04 34.05
C GLN A 34 -0.67 -5.84 32.99
N ARG A 35 -0.43 -6.26 31.74
CA ARG A 35 -1.41 -6.15 30.64
C ARG A 35 -2.69 -6.92 30.93
N VAL A 36 -2.57 -8.15 31.43
CA VAL A 36 -3.72 -8.99 31.81
C VAL A 36 -4.52 -8.33 32.93
N LYS A 37 -3.85 -7.82 33.97
CA LYS A 37 -4.50 -7.11 35.09
C LYS A 37 -5.23 -5.86 34.61
N ASP A 38 -4.60 -5.06 33.77
CA ASP A 38 -5.19 -3.83 33.23
C ASP A 38 -6.41 -4.14 32.36
N ALA A 39 -6.31 -5.12 31.46
CA ALA A 39 -7.43 -5.54 30.62
C ALA A 39 -8.61 -6.08 31.45
N LYS A 40 -8.33 -6.89 32.48
CA LYS A 40 -9.35 -7.38 33.43
C LYS A 40 -9.99 -6.24 34.22
N SER A 41 -9.25 -5.18 34.55
CA SER A 41 -9.84 -4.02 35.22
C SER A 41 -10.84 -3.26 34.33
N ARG A 42 -10.58 -3.20 33.01
CA ARG A 42 -11.44 -2.51 32.03
C ARG A 42 -12.77 -3.22 31.81
N VAL A 43 -12.84 -4.54 31.98
CA VAL A 43 -14.08 -5.34 31.85
C VAL A 43 -15.24 -4.78 32.68
N LYS A 44 -14.96 -4.21 33.87
CA LYS A 44 -16.01 -3.64 34.73
C LYS A 44 -16.60 -2.32 34.22
N ALA A 45 -15.87 -1.59 33.39
CA ALA A 45 -16.19 -0.22 32.99
C ALA A 45 -16.48 -0.07 31.48
N ASP A 46 -16.13 -1.06 30.67
CA ASP A 46 -16.31 -1.05 29.22
C ASP A 46 -17.09 -2.30 28.77
N SER A 47 -18.33 -2.10 28.33
CA SER A 47 -19.21 -3.18 27.88
C SER A 47 -18.68 -3.93 26.64
N ILE A 48 -17.91 -3.26 25.77
CA ILE A 48 -17.28 -3.90 24.60
C ILE A 48 -16.15 -4.81 25.10
N GLN A 49 -15.35 -4.33 26.05
CA GLN A 49 -14.32 -5.16 26.69
C GLN A 49 -14.92 -6.37 27.42
N ALA A 50 -16.08 -6.21 28.07
CA ALA A 50 -16.78 -7.30 28.74
C ALA A 50 -17.27 -8.38 27.75
N LYS A 51 -17.91 -7.97 26.64
CA LYS A 51 -18.30 -8.92 25.59
C LYS A 51 -17.10 -9.65 24.98
N ALA A 52 -16.01 -8.93 24.74
CA ALA A 52 -14.77 -9.51 24.25
C ALA A 52 -14.18 -10.54 25.23
N TYR A 53 -14.22 -10.24 26.55
CA TYR A 53 -13.83 -11.19 27.59
C TYR A 53 -14.65 -12.48 27.51
N ASP A 54 -15.98 -12.37 27.47
CA ASP A 54 -16.88 -13.53 27.40
C ASP A 54 -16.64 -14.36 26.12
N SER A 55 -16.43 -13.69 24.99
CA SER A 55 -16.10 -14.34 23.71
C SER A 55 -14.78 -15.12 23.78
N ILE A 56 -13.73 -14.54 24.40
CA ILE A 56 -12.44 -15.21 24.57
C ILE A 56 -12.57 -16.45 25.46
N ILE A 57 -13.31 -16.34 26.58
CA ILE A 57 -13.55 -17.48 27.47
C ILE A 57 -14.35 -18.57 26.76
N ALA A 58 -15.44 -18.22 26.07
CA ALA A 58 -16.26 -19.19 25.34
C ALA A 58 -15.45 -19.92 24.25
N ARG A 59 -14.56 -19.21 23.56
CA ARG A 59 -13.67 -19.81 22.57
C ARG A 59 -12.62 -20.71 23.21
N ALA A 60 -12.06 -20.33 24.36
CA ALA A 60 -11.14 -21.17 25.13
C ALA A 60 -11.83 -22.45 25.65
N ASP A 61 -13.06 -22.35 26.16
CA ASP A 61 -13.87 -23.51 26.58
C ASP A 61 -14.10 -24.48 25.42
N ALA A 62 -14.46 -23.98 24.24
CA ALA A 62 -14.65 -24.81 23.04
C ALA A 62 -13.36 -25.51 22.55
N LEU A 63 -12.19 -25.05 23.01
CA LEU A 63 -10.88 -25.63 22.68
C LEU A 63 -10.42 -26.69 23.69
N LEU A 64 -11.05 -26.84 24.86
CA LEU A 64 -10.67 -27.86 25.85
C LEU A 64 -10.76 -29.28 25.28
N ASP A 65 -11.74 -29.52 24.40
CA ASP A 65 -11.98 -30.82 23.76
C ASP A 65 -11.22 -31.00 22.42
N LYS A 66 -10.41 -30.03 22.00
CA LYS A 66 -9.71 -30.03 20.69
C LYS A 66 -8.21 -29.81 20.85
N ASN A 67 -7.39 -30.36 19.97
CA ASN A 67 -5.95 -30.08 19.94
C ASN A 67 -5.64 -29.12 18.77
N ASP A 68 -6.19 -27.90 18.83
CA ASP A 68 -5.99 -26.90 17.78
C ASP A 68 -4.68 -26.14 17.99
N HIS A 69 -3.66 -26.50 17.21
CA HIS A 69 -2.33 -25.90 17.28
C HIS A 69 -2.27 -24.46 16.72
N TYR A 70 -3.38 -23.93 16.21
CA TYR A 70 -3.49 -22.57 15.67
C TYR A 70 -4.25 -21.61 16.59
N LYS A 71 -4.68 -22.08 17.77
CA LYS A 71 -5.55 -21.32 18.69
C LYS A 71 -5.18 -21.47 20.18
N MET A 72 -3.91 -21.78 20.49
CA MET A 72 -3.46 -22.00 21.89
C MET A 72 -3.42 -20.70 22.70
N GLU A 73 -3.26 -19.54 22.06
CA GLU A 73 -3.25 -18.22 22.68
C GLU A 73 -4.57 -17.88 23.39
N TYR A 74 -5.70 -18.43 22.92
CA TYR A 74 -6.99 -18.31 23.63
C TYR A 74 -6.97 -19.04 24.98
N LEU A 75 -6.50 -20.29 25.01
CA LEU A 75 -6.36 -21.07 26.25
C LEU A 75 -5.37 -20.39 27.21
N ALA A 76 -4.27 -19.85 26.67
CA ALA A 76 -3.24 -19.16 27.44
C ALA A 76 -3.81 -17.90 28.11
N LEU A 77 -4.47 -17.03 27.34
CA LEU A 77 -5.08 -15.82 27.91
C LEU A 77 -6.21 -16.16 28.88
N ALA A 78 -7.07 -17.14 28.57
CA ALA A 78 -8.15 -17.58 29.46
C ALA A 78 -7.61 -18.09 30.80
N TYR A 79 -6.51 -18.86 30.78
CA TYR A 79 -5.82 -19.28 32.01
C TYR A 79 -5.34 -18.08 32.83
N LEU A 80 -4.66 -17.12 32.21
CA LEU A 80 -4.14 -15.94 32.90
C LEU A 80 -5.25 -15.03 33.45
N LEU A 81 -6.41 -15.01 32.80
CA LEU A 81 -7.58 -14.22 33.23
C LEU A 81 -8.35 -14.86 34.39
N THR A 82 -8.50 -16.19 34.39
CA THR A 82 -9.42 -16.92 35.28
C THR A 82 -8.71 -17.74 36.35
N SER A 83 -7.44 -18.09 36.13
CA SER A 83 -6.69 -19.09 36.89
C SER A 83 -7.32 -20.49 36.88
N ASP A 84 -8.23 -20.77 35.93
CA ASP A 84 -8.83 -22.09 35.77
C ASP A 84 -7.79 -23.11 35.26
N LYS A 85 -7.50 -24.12 36.10
CA LYS A 85 -6.49 -25.13 35.82
C LYS A 85 -6.83 -26.03 34.62
N ARG A 86 -8.10 -26.09 34.18
CA ARG A 86 -8.48 -26.85 32.98
C ARG A 86 -7.71 -26.38 31.74
N TYR A 87 -7.58 -25.06 31.54
CA TYR A 87 -6.83 -24.50 30.42
C TYR A 87 -5.32 -24.77 30.54
N MET A 88 -4.75 -24.59 31.74
CA MET A 88 -3.33 -24.89 31.99
C MET A 88 -3.00 -26.36 31.70
N GLU A 89 -3.81 -27.28 32.21
CA GLU A 89 -3.63 -28.72 32.00
C GLU A 89 -3.76 -29.10 30.52
N LYS A 90 -4.70 -28.48 29.81
CA LYS A 90 -4.85 -28.65 28.36
C LYS A 90 -3.60 -28.18 27.61
N LEU A 91 -3.10 -26.98 27.90
CA LEU A 91 -1.88 -26.44 27.29
C LEU A 91 -0.67 -27.32 27.58
N ARG A 92 -0.51 -27.77 28.84
CA ARG A 92 0.55 -28.68 29.23
C ARG A 92 0.52 -29.98 28.42
N SER A 93 -0.65 -30.59 28.28
CA SER A 93 -0.83 -31.81 27.50
C SER A 93 -0.49 -31.59 26.01
N MET A 94 -0.89 -30.46 25.43
CA MET A 94 -0.59 -30.14 24.04
C MET A 94 0.91 -29.91 23.83
N LEU A 95 1.56 -29.12 24.71
CA LEU A 95 2.99 -28.84 24.64
C LEU A 95 3.84 -30.11 24.81
N ASP A 96 3.46 -31.01 25.73
CA ASP A 96 4.15 -32.29 25.93
C ASP A 96 4.06 -33.14 24.66
N ALA A 97 2.86 -33.26 24.06
CA ALA A 97 2.68 -33.99 22.81
C ALA A 97 3.45 -33.38 21.63
N ILE A 98 3.49 -32.04 21.53
CA ILE A 98 4.25 -31.32 20.50
C ILE A 98 5.75 -31.56 20.66
N SER A 99 6.27 -31.59 21.89
CA SER A 99 7.71 -31.77 22.16
C SER A 99 8.29 -33.11 21.69
N GLU A 100 7.42 -34.10 21.48
CA GLU A 100 7.75 -35.45 21.00
C GLU A 100 7.64 -35.57 19.47
N ILE A 101 7.21 -34.52 18.77
CA ILE A 101 7.15 -34.55 17.30
C ILE A 101 8.58 -34.43 16.74
N ASP A 102 8.90 -35.29 15.77
CA ASP A 102 10.21 -35.32 15.13
C ASP A 102 10.41 -34.13 14.17
N SER A 103 9.41 -33.84 13.32
CA SER A 103 9.46 -32.77 12.34
C SER A 103 8.08 -32.32 11.88
N TRP A 104 7.96 -31.01 11.57
CA TRP A 104 6.86 -30.44 10.81
C TRP A 104 7.22 -30.08 9.38
N ALA A 105 8.43 -30.43 8.93
CA ALA A 105 8.88 -30.11 7.59
C ALA A 105 7.91 -30.69 6.55
N ASP A 106 7.45 -29.84 5.65
CA ASP A 106 6.57 -30.24 4.57
C ASP A 106 7.34 -31.08 3.53
N LYS A 107 6.72 -32.16 3.05
CA LYS A 107 7.38 -33.09 2.13
C LYS A 107 7.74 -32.43 0.80
N GLU A 108 6.93 -31.52 0.30
CA GLU A 108 7.20 -30.78 -0.93
C GLU A 108 8.34 -29.79 -0.74
N MET A 109 8.34 -29.06 0.38
CA MET A 109 9.39 -28.12 0.74
C MET A 109 10.76 -28.81 0.92
N MET A 110 10.76 -30.01 1.50
CA MET A 110 11.96 -30.83 1.65
C MET A 110 12.54 -31.39 0.34
N MET A 111 11.77 -31.39 -0.76
CA MET A 111 12.27 -31.79 -2.09
C MET A 111 13.02 -30.67 -2.83
N ARG A 112 13.05 -29.45 -2.28
CA ARG A 112 13.78 -28.32 -2.88
C ARG A 112 15.29 -28.49 -2.72
N ASP A 113 16.05 -27.77 -3.54
CA ASP A 113 17.51 -27.72 -3.45
C ASP A 113 17.97 -26.26 -3.29
N PRO A 114 18.51 -25.86 -2.12
CA PRO A 114 18.60 -26.64 -0.88
C PRO A 114 17.22 -26.93 -0.28
N ALA A 115 17.13 -27.97 0.57
CA ALA A 115 15.87 -28.37 1.21
C ALA A 115 15.34 -27.29 2.17
N TRP A 116 14.05 -26.97 2.07
CA TRP A 116 13.39 -26.01 2.96
C TRP A 116 12.82 -26.77 4.15
N ARG A 117 13.43 -26.63 5.33
CA ARG A 117 13.03 -27.36 6.54
C ARG A 117 11.94 -26.63 7.32
N SER A 118 11.71 -25.35 6.98
CA SER A 118 10.78 -24.46 7.67
C SER A 118 9.91 -23.64 6.70
N GLU A 119 8.68 -23.33 7.12
CA GLU A 119 7.69 -22.58 6.35
C GLU A 119 6.65 -21.87 7.25
N LEU A 120 5.68 -21.18 6.65
CA LEU A 120 4.72 -20.31 7.35
C LEU A 120 3.82 -21.02 8.38
N GLN A 121 3.34 -22.24 8.12
CA GLN A 121 2.52 -22.99 9.07
C GLN A 121 3.31 -23.35 10.33
N MET A 122 4.60 -23.69 10.18
CA MET A 122 5.52 -23.86 11.30
C MET A 122 5.68 -22.54 12.07
N ALA A 123 5.87 -21.41 11.41
CA ALA A 123 5.95 -20.09 12.05
C ALA A 123 4.67 -19.76 12.85
N HIS A 124 3.49 -19.95 12.26
CA HIS A 124 2.21 -19.73 12.93
C HIS A 124 2.05 -20.61 14.18
N LYS A 125 2.44 -21.89 14.13
CA LYS A 125 2.40 -22.77 15.31
C LYS A 125 3.42 -22.36 16.36
N SER A 126 4.59 -21.84 15.98
CA SER A 126 5.61 -21.35 16.91
C SER A 126 5.11 -20.20 17.77
N PHE A 127 4.34 -19.26 17.21
CA PHE A 127 3.65 -18.23 17.98
C PHE A 127 2.76 -18.83 19.09
N GLN A 128 1.96 -19.82 18.71
CA GLN A 128 0.99 -20.46 19.60
C GLN A 128 1.68 -21.21 20.75
N ILE A 129 2.78 -21.93 20.43
CA ILE A 129 3.63 -22.59 21.43
C ILE A 129 4.26 -21.55 22.37
N ALA A 130 4.77 -20.44 21.84
CA ALA A 130 5.42 -19.40 22.64
C ALA A 130 4.46 -18.82 23.68
N MET A 131 3.23 -18.49 23.27
CA MET A 131 2.20 -17.96 24.18
C MET A 131 1.76 -18.99 25.22
N ALA A 132 1.61 -20.25 24.82
CA ALA A 132 1.26 -21.33 25.73
C ALA A 132 2.34 -21.58 26.78
N TYR A 133 3.60 -21.71 26.34
CA TYR A 133 4.73 -22.00 27.22
C TYR A 133 4.97 -20.86 28.22
N ASP A 134 4.97 -19.61 27.76
CA ASP A 134 5.13 -18.43 28.62
C ASP A 134 4.04 -18.34 29.69
N ALA A 135 2.77 -18.62 29.32
CA ALA A 135 1.63 -18.55 30.23
C ALA A 135 1.66 -19.59 31.36
N ILE A 136 2.16 -20.80 31.09
CA ILE A 136 2.14 -21.90 32.07
C ILE A 136 3.52 -22.24 32.65
N TYR A 137 4.59 -21.54 32.25
CA TYR A 137 5.96 -21.83 32.63
C TYR A 137 6.11 -22.08 34.15
N ASN A 138 5.52 -21.21 34.97
CA ASN A 138 5.62 -21.30 36.44
C ASN A 138 4.90 -22.51 37.04
N ASP A 139 3.94 -23.10 36.34
CA ASP A 139 3.22 -24.31 36.77
C ASP A 139 3.94 -25.61 36.36
N LEU A 140 4.89 -25.52 35.42
CA LEU A 140 5.69 -26.66 34.98
C LEU A 140 6.82 -26.96 35.97
N THR A 141 7.07 -28.24 36.22
CA THR A 141 8.29 -28.67 36.93
C THR A 141 9.55 -28.40 36.10
N PRO A 142 10.74 -28.25 36.71
CA PRO A 142 11.98 -28.05 35.96
C PRO A 142 12.23 -29.11 34.87
N LYS A 143 11.87 -30.37 35.16
CA LYS A 143 11.97 -31.46 34.18
C LYS A 143 11.03 -31.27 32.99
N GLN A 144 9.78 -30.85 33.24
CA GLN A 144 8.80 -30.58 32.17
C GLN A 144 9.21 -29.37 31.32
N ARG A 145 9.67 -28.28 31.96
CA ARG A 145 10.18 -27.09 31.27
C ARG A 145 11.29 -27.46 30.29
N LYS A 146 12.33 -28.12 30.80
CA LYS A 146 13.47 -28.55 30.00
C LYS A 146 13.06 -29.48 28.86
N LYS A 147 12.23 -30.51 29.13
CA LYS A 147 11.74 -31.45 28.11
C LYS A 147 11.02 -30.72 26.97
N ILE A 148 10.05 -29.86 27.30
CA ILE A 148 9.27 -29.12 26.31
C ILE A 148 10.18 -28.18 25.52
N ALA A 149 11.05 -27.43 26.21
CA ALA A 149 11.97 -26.49 25.61
C ALA A 149 12.93 -27.15 24.60
N GLU A 150 13.57 -28.26 24.97
CA GLU A 150 14.46 -29.01 24.08
C GLU A 150 13.71 -29.61 22.87
N GLY A 151 12.48 -30.09 23.09
CA GLY A 151 11.63 -30.62 22.02
C GLY A 151 11.24 -29.56 20.99
N VAL A 152 10.73 -28.40 21.44
CA VAL A 152 10.29 -27.33 20.53
C VAL A 152 11.47 -26.59 19.89
N PHE A 153 12.64 -26.58 20.54
CA PHE A 153 13.88 -26.07 19.94
C PHE A 153 14.26 -26.88 18.70
N ARG A 154 14.34 -28.21 18.83
CA ARG A 154 14.61 -29.13 17.72
C ARG A 154 13.53 -29.05 16.63
N LEU A 155 12.27 -29.04 17.03
CA LEU A 155 11.14 -29.14 16.11
C LEU A 155 10.97 -27.90 15.23
N ALA A 156 11.14 -26.70 15.80
CA ALA A 156 10.72 -25.47 15.15
C ALA A 156 11.79 -24.36 15.16
N ILE A 157 12.48 -24.11 16.29
CA ILE A 157 13.43 -23.00 16.37
C ILE A 157 14.65 -23.23 15.48
N GLU A 158 15.28 -24.40 15.54
CA GLU A 158 16.45 -24.70 14.73
C GLU A 158 16.14 -24.66 13.23
N PRO A 159 15.04 -25.26 12.73
CA PRO A 159 14.66 -25.11 11.33
C PRO A 159 14.36 -23.65 10.93
N LEU A 160 13.53 -22.93 11.69
CA LEU A 160 13.12 -21.56 11.36
C LEU A 160 14.30 -20.60 11.37
N LEU A 161 15.07 -20.54 12.45
CA LEU A 161 16.17 -19.58 12.56
C LEU A 161 17.43 -20.06 11.83
N GLY A 162 17.60 -21.37 11.69
CA GLY A 162 18.62 -21.99 10.85
C GLY A 162 18.48 -21.56 9.40
N ASP A 163 17.34 -21.88 8.77
CA ASP A 163 17.17 -21.65 7.32
C ASP A 163 17.06 -20.15 6.97
N TRP A 164 16.57 -19.32 7.90
CA TRP A 164 16.24 -17.91 7.63
C TRP A 164 17.21 -16.87 8.19
N LEU A 165 18.02 -17.19 9.20
CA LEU A 165 18.81 -16.19 9.94
C LEU A 165 20.28 -16.58 10.19
N THR A 166 20.60 -17.85 10.43
CA THR A 166 21.92 -18.22 10.97
C THR A 166 22.81 -19.03 10.04
N GLU A 167 24.06 -18.58 9.89
CA GLU A 167 25.12 -19.38 9.26
C GLU A 167 25.49 -20.59 10.14
N PRO A 168 25.87 -21.73 9.54
CA PRO A 168 26.05 -21.96 8.09
C PRO A 168 24.81 -22.51 7.36
N THR A 169 23.66 -22.63 8.03
CA THR A 169 22.46 -23.30 7.48
C THR A 169 21.47 -22.36 6.79
N ARG A 170 21.71 -21.04 6.86
CA ARG A 170 20.89 -20.00 6.24
C ARG A 170 20.86 -20.11 4.72
N ILE A 171 19.66 -20.25 4.16
CA ILE A 171 19.43 -20.41 2.73
C ILE A 171 18.43 -19.39 2.16
N HIS A 172 17.54 -18.82 2.98
CA HIS A 172 16.47 -17.95 2.48
C HIS A 172 16.84 -16.48 2.40
N SER A 173 17.39 -15.90 3.47
CA SER A 173 17.65 -14.46 3.50
C SER A 173 18.69 -14.00 2.47
N LEU A 174 19.39 -14.94 1.83
CA LEU A 174 20.35 -14.68 0.75
C LEU A 174 19.70 -13.98 -0.45
N ASN A 175 18.47 -14.39 -0.81
CA ASN A 175 17.75 -13.94 -2.00
C ASN A 175 16.39 -13.34 -1.67
N SER A 176 15.98 -13.49 -0.41
CA SER A 176 14.59 -13.30 -0.01
C SER A 176 14.43 -12.33 1.17
N MET A 177 15.53 -11.70 1.64
CA MET A 177 15.45 -10.61 2.63
C MET A 177 14.52 -9.48 2.18
N GLY A 178 13.61 -9.02 3.04
CA GLY A 178 12.65 -7.94 2.75
C GLY A 178 11.29 -8.36 2.20
N HIS A 179 10.96 -9.66 2.12
CA HIS A 179 9.56 -10.11 1.95
C HIS A 179 8.97 -10.58 3.29
N ASN A 180 7.67 -10.81 3.30
CA ASN A 180 6.89 -11.17 4.48
C ASN A 180 7.20 -12.54 5.13
N TRP A 181 7.65 -13.58 4.41
CA TRP A 181 8.01 -14.84 5.07
C TRP A 181 9.24 -14.67 5.97
N TRP A 182 10.13 -13.70 5.69
CA TRP A 182 11.28 -13.47 6.56
C TRP A 182 10.82 -13.02 7.94
N SER A 183 9.97 -12.00 8.01
CA SER A 183 9.41 -11.50 9.27
C SER A 183 8.58 -12.57 9.98
N SER A 184 7.87 -13.42 9.25
CA SER A 184 7.12 -14.54 9.83
C SER A 184 8.02 -15.59 10.46
N CYS A 185 8.91 -16.19 9.67
CA CYS A 185 9.75 -17.29 10.11
C CYS A 185 10.75 -16.84 11.18
N VAL A 186 11.40 -15.70 10.99
CA VAL A 186 12.37 -15.15 11.95
C VAL A 186 11.67 -14.57 13.17
N GLY A 187 10.58 -13.82 12.99
CA GLY A 187 9.83 -13.21 14.08
C GLY A 187 9.22 -14.25 15.01
N MET A 188 8.46 -15.20 14.47
CA MET A 188 7.78 -16.22 15.29
C MET A 188 8.74 -17.29 15.82
N GLY A 189 9.78 -17.63 15.05
CA GLY A 189 10.88 -18.49 15.53
C GLY A 189 11.66 -17.83 16.67
N GLY A 190 11.99 -16.55 16.55
CA GLY A 190 12.65 -15.75 17.57
C GLY A 190 11.79 -15.58 18.82
N LEU A 191 10.48 -15.42 18.66
CA LEU A 191 9.53 -15.31 19.78
C LEU A 191 9.47 -16.61 20.59
N LEU A 192 9.43 -17.76 19.91
CA LEU A 192 9.49 -19.06 20.58
C LEU A 192 10.85 -19.29 21.24
N ALA A 193 11.95 -18.89 20.58
CA ALA A 193 13.28 -18.95 21.15
C ALA A 193 13.41 -18.12 22.44
N LEU A 194 12.81 -16.92 22.44
CA LEU A 194 12.74 -16.05 23.62
C LEU A 194 11.95 -16.72 24.76
N ALA A 195 10.81 -17.36 24.46
CA ALA A 195 9.97 -18.04 25.44
C ALA A 195 10.69 -19.16 26.19
N ILE A 196 11.64 -19.86 25.55
CA ILE A 196 12.36 -20.99 26.15
C ILE A 196 13.79 -20.65 26.61
N SER A 197 14.20 -19.38 26.47
CA SER A 197 15.58 -18.90 26.69
C SER A 197 16.15 -19.21 28.09
N ASN A 198 15.29 -19.34 29.10
CA ASN A 198 15.68 -19.73 30.45
C ASN A 198 16.21 -21.18 30.53
N GLU A 199 15.73 -22.07 29.66
CA GLU A 199 16.07 -23.50 29.68
C GLU A 199 17.10 -23.90 28.61
N VAL A 200 17.12 -23.21 27.46
CA VAL A 200 18.00 -23.51 26.32
C VAL A 200 18.87 -22.27 26.00
N PRO A 201 20.18 -22.27 26.36
CA PRO A 201 21.08 -21.15 26.13
C PRO A 201 21.21 -20.74 24.65
N GLU A 202 21.19 -21.69 23.73
CA GLU A 202 21.24 -21.43 22.29
C GLU A 202 20.01 -20.64 21.82
N ALA A 203 18.83 -20.93 22.41
CA ALA A 203 17.60 -20.19 22.09
C ALA A 203 17.68 -18.73 22.53
N GLN A 204 18.34 -18.45 23.66
CA GLN A 204 18.59 -17.07 24.12
C GLN A 204 19.43 -16.28 23.10
N ILE A 205 20.51 -16.88 22.60
CA ILE A 205 21.39 -16.26 21.59
C ILE A 205 20.62 -16.02 20.29
N LEU A 206 19.82 -17.00 19.85
CA LEU A 206 19.04 -16.90 18.64
C LEU A 206 17.91 -15.86 18.74
N ALA A 207 17.25 -15.75 19.89
CA ALA A 207 16.23 -14.72 20.14
C ALA A 207 16.81 -13.31 20.04
N ARG A 208 17.98 -13.07 20.65
CA ARG A 208 18.70 -11.80 20.55
C ARG A 208 19.04 -11.47 19.11
N LYS A 209 19.64 -12.42 18.40
CA LYS A 209 20.00 -12.25 16.99
C LYS A 209 18.77 -11.96 16.11
N ALA A 210 17.63 -12.60 16.39
CA ALA A 210 16.40 -12.38 15.64
C ALA A 210 15.84 -10.97 15.84
N VAL A 211 15.80 -10.46 17.08
CA VAL A 211 15.29 -9.11 17.34
C VAL A 211 16.23 -8.02 16.79
N GLU A 212 17.54 -8.24 16.86
CA GLU A 212 18.57 -7.32 16.35
C GLU A 212 18.58 -7.27 14.81
N ALA A 213 18.08 -8.31 14.13
CA ALA A 213 17.98 -8.33 12.67
C ALA A 213 16.71 -7.65 12.12
N ILE A 214 15.72 -7.31 12.96
CA ILE A 214 14.47 -6.69 12.50
C ILE A 214 14.71 -5.37 11.76
N PRO A 215 15.54 -4.43 12.25
CA PRO A 215 15.82 -3.19 11.52
C PRO A 215 16.34 -3.43 10.11
N GLU A 216 17.18 -4.45 9.89
CA GLU A 216 17.70 -4.80 8.55
C GLU A 216 16.59 -5.18 7.56
N TRP A 217 15.50 -5.79 8.03
CA TRP A 217 14.36 -6.12 7.17
C TRP A 217 13.56 -4.88 6.77
N PHE A 218 13.36 -3.94 7.71
CA PHE A 218 12.70 -2.66 7.44
C PHE A 218 13.52 -1.78 6.49
N ASP A 219 14.85 -1.77 6.67
CA ASP A 219 15.77 -0.95 5.88
C ASP A 219 16.31 -1.65 4.62
N PHE A 220 15.84 -2.86 4.32
CA PHE A 220 16.33 -3.61 3.16
C PHE A 220 16.16 -2.79 1.87
N ALA A 221 17.32 -2.44 1.28
CA ALA A 221 17.42 -1.47 0.20
C ALA A 221 17.05 -2.03 -1.19
N GLY A 222 16.74 -3.33 -1.28
CA GLY A 222 16.54 -4.03 -2.55
C GLY A 222 17.79 -4.77 -3.04
N ASP A 223 17.61 -5.58 -4.08
CA ASP A 223 18.68 -6.28 -4.80
C ASP A 223 18.54 -6.03 -6.30
N ARG A 224 19.55 -5.40 -6.89
CA ARG A 224 19.57 -5.06 -8.32
C ARG A 224 19.77 -6.26 -9.23
N ILE A 225 20.46 -7.31 -8.78
CA ILE A 225 20.71 -8.50 -9.59
C ILE A 225 19.45 -9.37 -9.64
N GLN A 226 18.69 -9.41 -8.55
CA GLN A 226 17.46 -10.20 -8.45
C GLN A 226 16.18 -9.38 -8.71
N ASN A 227 16.34 -8.12 -9.12
CA ASN A 227 15.25 -7.16 -9.35
C ASN A 227 14.27 -7.07 -8.19
N LYS A 228 14.80 -7.16 -6.96
CA LYS A 228 14.01 -7.06 -5.75
C LYS A 228 13.91 -5.60 -5.32
N PRO A 229 12.70 -5.04 -5.12
CA PRO A 229 12.52 -3.71 -4.60
C PRO A 229 12.95 -3.62 -3.13
N LYS A 230 13.12 -2.39 -2.65
CA LYS A 230 13.22 -2.12 -1.21
C LYS A 230 11.93 -2.56 -0.50
N THR A 231 12.02 -2.93 0.78
CA THR A 231 10.83 -3.35 1.55
C THR A 231 9.85 -2.20 1.73
N PHE A 232 10.36 -1.01 2.10
CA PHE A 232 9.55 0.17 2.41
C PHE A 232 9.90 1.36 1.51
N ASP A 233 8.86 2.09 1.13
CA ASP A 233 8.97 3.46 0.67
C ASP A 233 9.54 4.35 1.77
N ARG A 234 10.27 5.40 1.37
CA ARG A 234 10.72 6.44 2.30
C ARG A 234 9.58 7.11 3.08
N GLU A 235 8.36 7.13 2.52
CA GLU A 235 7.14 7.63 3.15
C GLU A 235 6.32 6.52 3.86
N GLY A 236 6.90 5.34 4.09
CA GLY A 236 6.39 4.32 5.02
C GLY A 236 5.51 3.21 4.45
N GLY A 237 5.12 3.29 3.16
CA GLY A 237 4.37 2.20 2.52
C GLY A 237 5.23 0.97 2.25
N MET A 238 4.69 -0.22 2.50
CA MET A 238 5.39 -1.50 2.25
C MET A 238 4.96 -2.07 0.89
N TYR A 239 5.95 -2.53 0.12
CA TYR A 239 5.81 -2.79 -1.30
C TYR A 239 4.80 -3.90 -1.68
N GLU A 240 4.72 -4.98 -0.91
CA GLU A 240 4.11 -6.24 -1.37
C GLU A 240 2.60 -6.16 -1.59
N SER A 241 1.87 -5.55 -0.67
CA SER A 241 0.46 -5.15 -0.75
C SER A 241 0.02 -4.60 0.61
N VAL A 242 -1.22 -4.09 0.74
CA VAL A 242 -1.75 -3.71 2.06
C VAL A 242 -1.86 -4.92 3.00
N ASN A 243 -2.24 -6.10 2.48
CA ASN A 243 -2.33 -7.33 3.27
C ASN A 243 -0.95 -7.75 3.79
N TYR A 244 0.05 -7.77 2.91
CA TYR A 244 1.41 -8.20 3.28
C TYR A 244 2.16 -7.17 4.12
N ALA A 245 1.83 -5.88 3.97
CA ALA A 245 2.25 -4.85 4.91
C ALA A 245 1.71 -5.16 6.32
N SER A 246 0.40 -5.38 6.45
CA SER A 246 -0.22 -5.67 7.76
C SER A 246 0.38 -6.95 8.38
N PHE A 247 0.46 -8.02 7.59
CA PHE A 247 0.98 -9.32 8.03
C PHE A 247 2.45 -9.26 8.47
N GLY A 248 3.36 -8.86 7.56
CA GLY A 248 4.80 -8.92 7.82
C GLY A 248 5.25 -7.97 8.93
N ILE A 249 4.69 -6.75 8.98
CA ILE A 249 5.00 -5.77 10.03
C ILE A 249 4.52 -6.29 11.39
N THR A 250 3.30 -6.83 11.46
CA THR A 250 2.74 -7.36 12.72
C THR A 250 3.65 -8.42 13.32
N GLU A 251 4.11 -9.38 12.54
CA GLU A 251 4.96 -10.47 13.05
C GLU A 251 6.35 -10.00 13.51
N ALA A 252 6.96 -9.06 12.79
CA ALA A 252 8.20 -8.43 13.25
C ALA A 252 7.99 -7.68 14.58
N LEU A 253 6.92 -6.89 14.68
CA LEU A 253 6.64 -6.09 15.87
C LEU A 253 6.19 -6.94 17.07
N LEU A 254 5.62 -8.13 16.86
CA LEU A 254 5.33 -9.08 17.95
C LEU A 254 6.61 -9.54 18.65
N LEU A 255 7.65 -9.91 17.91
CA LEU A 255 8.95 -10.27 18.49
C LEU A 255 9.57 -9.08 19.22
N ARG A 256 9.62 -7.91 18.56
CA ARG A 256 10.21 -6.70 19.16
C ARG A 256 9.51 -6.31 20.48
N LEU A 257 8.17 -6.32 20.50
CA LEU A 257 7.41 -6.00 21.70
C LEU A 257 7.62 -7.03 22.81
N ALA A 258 7.65 -8.33 22.48
CA ALA A 258 7.93 -9.37 23.46
C ALA A 258 9.33 -9.20 24.10
N TRP A 259 10.33 -8.85 23.29
CA TRP A 259 11.68 -8.56 23.77
C TRP A 259 11.70 -7.39 24.76
N LEU A 260 11.09 -6.26 24.41
CA LEU A 260 11.03 -5.08 25.27
C LEU A 260 10.29 -5.34 26.58
N ASN A 261 9.24 -6.19 26.55
CA ASN A 261 8.53 -6.57 27.76
C ASN A 261 9.36 -7.50 28.67
N SER A 262 10.15 -8.41 28.10
CA SER A 262 10.98 -9.34 28.85
C SER A 262 12.32 -8.74 29.32
N HIS A 263 12.77 -7.65 28.70
CA HIS A 263 13.99 -6.92 29.03
C HIS A 263 13.71 -5.44 29.36
N PRO A 264 13.04 -5.13 30.50
CA PRO A 264 12.71 -3.75 30.84
C PRO A 264 13.95 -2.86 30.94
N GLY A 265 13.93 -1.75 30.20
CA GLY A 265 15.01 -0.76 30.18
C GLY A 265 16.11 -1.01 29.13
N GLU A 266 16.02 -2.11 28.36
CA GLU A 266 16.85 -2.26 27.16
C GLU A 266 16.36 -1.33 26.06
N ASP A 267 17.32 -0.80 25.31
CA ASP A 267 17.06 0.05 24.14
C ASP A 267 17.46 -0.74 22.89
N LEU A 268 16.53 -0.84 21.94
CA LEU A 268 16.75 -1.53 20.67
C LEU A 268 16.91 -0.49 19.56
N GLU A 269 17.72 -0.80 18.55
CA GLU A 269 17.90 0.06 17.38
C GLU A 269 16.55 0.54 16.82
N GLU A 270 16.51 1.83 16.46
CA GLU A 270 15.31 2.52 16.00
C GLU A 270 14.80 1.93 14.68
N ILE A 271 13.48 1.90 14.51
CA ILE A 271 12.84 1.56 13.24
C ILE A 271 12.00 2.76 12.82
N PRO A 272 12.57 3.72 12.05
CA PRO A 272 11.89 4.97 11.71
C PRO A 272 10.52 4.78 11.04
N GLN A 273 10.34 3.66 10.31
CA GLN A 273 9.12 3.27 9.63
C GLN A 273 7.93 3.08 10.59
N MET A 274 8.17 2.73 11.86
CA MET A 274 7.10 2.55 12.84
C MET A 274 6.26 3.81 13.05
N SER A 275 6.89 4.98 13.01
CA SER A 275 6.21 6.28 13.14
C SER A 275 5.28 6.61 11.95
N ARG A 276 5.47 5.94 10.81
CA ARG A 276 4.75 6.18 9.55
C ARG A 276 3.59 5.21 9.31
N LEU A 277 3.45 4.17 10.13
CA LEU A 277 2.42 3.14 9.94
C LEU A 277 0.99 3.72 9.95
N ALA A 278 0.72 4.63 10.89
CA ALA A 278 -0.59 5.27 10.99
C ALA A 278 -0.93 6.04 9.71
N ASP A 279 -0.02 6.89 9.23
CA ASP A 279 -0.25 7.64 7.99
C ASP A 279 -0.46 6.68 6.82
N PHE A 280 0.39 5.66 6.65
CA PHE A 280 0.25 4.70 5.55
C PHE A 280 -1.12 4.01 5.53
N PHE A 281 -1.54 3.37 6.64
CA PHE A 281 -2.80 2.62 6.68
C PHE A 281 -4.04 3.52 6.60
N ILE A 282 -3.95 4.77 7.05
CA ILE A 282 -5.03 5.76 6.90
C ILE A 282 -5.16 6.21 5.44
N GLN A 283 -4.03 6.48 4.77
CA GLN A 283 -4.01 6.93 3.38
C GLN A 283 -4.54 5.89 2.40
N VAL A 284 -4.26 4.60 2.63
CA VAL A 284 -4.78 3.48 1.83
C VAL A 284 -6.16 2.99 2.28
N GLY A 285 -6.71 3.57 3.35
CA GLY A 285 -7.95 3.14 3.98
C GLY A 285 -9.12 4.08 3.71
N TYR A 286 -10.33 3.55 3.62
CA TYR A 286 -11.53 4.23 3.16
C TYR A 286 -12.69 4.03 4.15
N PRO A 287 -12.97 5.05 4.99
CA PRO A 287 -14.08 5.00 5.95
C PRO A 287 -15.42 5.03 5.22
N ARG A 288 -16.38 4.25 5.73
CA ARG A 288 -17.71 4.08 5.15
C ARG A 288 -18.77 4.26 6.21
N GLU A 289 -19.88 4.89 5.83
CA GLU A 289 -21.00 5.10 6.77
C GLU A 289 -21.66 3.75 7.12
N GLU A 290 -21.75 2.87 6.13
CA GLU A 290 -22.39 1.56 6.26
C GLU A 290 -21.44 0.41 5.88
N GLY A 291 -21.44 -0.65 6.67
CA GLY A 291 -20.66 -1.86 6.42
C GLY A 291 -19.21 -1.75 6.91
N ILE A 292 -18.32 -2.53 6.29
CA ILE A 292 -16.92 -2.61 6.69
C ILE A 292 -16.13 -1.40 6.20
N PHE A 293 -15.03 -1.08 6.89
CA PHE A 293 -13.98 -0.19 6.38
C PHE A 293 -13.32 -0.81 5.17
N TYR A 294 -13.11 -0.05 4.08
CA TYR A 294 -12.39 -0.57 2.91
C TYR A 294 -10.91 -0.22 2.98
N SER A 295 -10.08 -1.09 2.45
CA SER A 295 -8.69 -0.81 2.10
C SER A 295 -8.48 -0.94 0.60
N LEU A 296 -7.49 -0.23 0.07
CA LEU A 296 -7.01 -0.46 -1.29
C LEU A 296 -6.55 -1.91 -1.47
N ASN A 297 -6.90 -2.50 -2.60
CA ASN A 297 -6.63 -3.91 -2.91
C ASN A 297 -5.79 -4.10 -4.18
N PHE A 298 -4.80 -3.22 -4.43
CA PHE A 298 -3.77 -3.51 -5.43
C PHE A 298 -2.90 -4.70 -4.98
N GLY A 299 -2.51 -5.54 -5.95
CA GLY A 299 -1.74 -6.75 -5.70
C GLY A 299 -2.52 -7.79 -4.89
N ASP A 300 -1.81 -8.64 -4.17
CA ASP A 300 -2.41 -9.66 -3.31
C ASP A 300 -2.98 -9.05 -2.04
N SER A 301 -4.16 -8.45 -2.14
CA SER A 301 -4.89 -7.84 -1.04
C SER A 301 -6.39 -7.92 -1.27
N HIS A 302 -7.16 -7.58 -0.24
CA HIS A 302 -8.62 -7.56 -0.26
C HIS A 302 -9.14 -6.27 0.38
N LYS A 303 -10.36 -5.86 0.02
CA LYS A 303 -10.97 -4.64 0.58
C LYS A 303 -11.20 -4.71 2.09
N ASN A 304 -11.34 -5.90 2.67
CA ASN A 304 -11.58 -6.06 4.09
C ASN A 304 -10.31 -6.08 4.95
N VAL A 305 -9.12 -6.04 4.33
CA VAL A 305 -7.84 -6.02 5.04
C VAL A 305 -7.71 -4.77 5.88
N THR A 306 -7.11 -4.89 7.06
CA THR A 306 -6.91 -3.79 7.99
C THR A 306 -5.48 -3.77 8.54
N GLY A 307 -5.00 -2.60 8.95
CA GLY A 307 -3.62 -2.38 9.43
C GLY A 307 -3.47 -2.24 10.95
N GLU A 308 -4.55 -2.37 11.71
CA GLU A 308 -4.59 -2.06 13.14
C GLU A 308 -3.65 -2.93 13.96
N SER A 309 -3.43 -4.19 13.59
CA SER A 309 -2.54 -5.10 14.32
C SER A 309 -1.14 -4.49 14.47
N SER A 310 -0.56 -4.02 13.36
CA SER A 310 0.77 -3.38 13.35
C SER A 310 0.78 -2.04 14.11
N MET A 311 -0.26 -1.21 13.94
CA MET A 311 -0.36 0.09 14.60
C MET A 311 -0.53 -0.04 16.11
N LEU A 312 -1.31 -1.02 16.59
CA LEU A 312 -1.50 -1.27 18.01
C LEU A 312 -0.21 -1.72 18.69
N LEU A 313 0.61 -2.53 18.00
CA LEU A 313 1.92 -2.94 18.49
C LEU A 313 2.90 -1.76 18.55
N ALA A 314 2.98 -0.96 17.49
CA ALA A 314 3.79 0.27 17.49
C ALA A 314 3.34 1.25 18.59
N TYR A 315 2.03 1.43 18.74
CA TYR A 315 1.45 2.24 19.81
C TYR A 315 1.83 1.71 21.20
N ALA A 316 1.88 0.38 21.39
CA ALA A 316 2.32 -0.23 22.63
C ALA A 316 3.81 0.01 22.93
N MET A 317 4.63 0.19 21.90
CA MET A 317 6.08 0.46 21.98
C MET A 317 6.46 1.93 22.10
N GLY A 318 5.51 2.87 21.93
CA GLY A 318 5.77 4.30 22.15
C GLY A 318 5.30 5.22 21.03
N GLU A 319 4.91 4.69 19.87
CA GLU A 319 4.41 5.47 18.74
C GLU A 319 2.96 5.93 19.00
N LYS A 320 2.80 6.93 19.87
CA LYS A 320 1.50 7.41 20.37
C LYS A 320 0.76 8.33 19.39
N ASN A 321 0.68 7.97 18.11
CA ASN A 321 -0.10 8.72 17.13
C ASN A 321 -1.61 8.63 17.48
N PRO A 322 -2.32 9.78 17.69
CA PRO A 322 -3.73 9.79 18.04
C PRO A 322 -4.64 9.22 16.94
N ASP A 323 -4.22 9.27 15.67
CA ASP A 323 -5.02 8.83 14.52
C ASP A 323 -5.20 7.31 14.49
N VAL A 324 -4.34 6.55 15.19
CA VAL A 324 -4.53 5.10 15.40
C VAL A 324 -5.88 4.82 16.06
N LYS A 325 -6.31 5.68 17.00
CA LYS A 325 -7.60 5.53 17.68
C LYS A 325 -8.77 5.81 16.74
N TRP A 326 -8.63 6.82 15.87
CA TRP A 326 -9.61 7.10 14.82
C TRP A 326 -9.77 5.89 13.90
N TYR A 327 -8.66 5.32 13.41
CA TYR A 327 -8.67 4.17 12.52
C TYR A 327 -9.38 2.96 13.15
N VAL A 328 -9.01 2.60 14.38
CA VAL A 328 -9.64 1.47 15.09
C VAL A 328 -11.15 1.68 15.30
N ASN A 329 -11.60 2.92 15.51
CA ASN A 329 -13.03 3.24 15.63
C ASN A 329 -13.82 3.06 14.31
N GLN A 330 -13.14 2.98 13.15
CA GLN A 330 -13.80 2.74 11.87
C GLN A 330 -14.05 1.25 11.60
N LEU A 331 -13.41 0.36 12.36
CA LEU A 331 -13.39 -1.07 12.05
C LEU A 331 -14.61 -1.79 12.62
N THR A 332 -15.08 -2.78 11.88
CA THR A 332 -16.07 -3.73 12.36
C THR A 332 -15.40 -4.93 13.03
N GLU A 333 -16.08 -5.58 13.98
CA GLU A 333 -15.53 -6.78 14.62
C GLU A 333 -15.32 -7.90 13.59
N GLU A 334 -14.19 -8.61 13.69
CA GLU A 334 -13.83 -9.74 12.82
C GLU A 334 -13.74 -9.42 11.33
N GLN A 335 -13.62 -8.15 10.95
CA GLN A 335 -13.53 -7.69 9.56
C GLN A 335 -12.39 -8.36 8.77
N HIS A 336 -11.21 -8.41 9.38
CA HIS A 336 -10.01 -9.03 8.83
C HIS A 336 -9.58 -10.19 9.72
N ARG A 337 -9.27 -11.33 9.10
CA ARG A 337 -8.92 -12.57 9.81
C ARG A 337 -7.66 -12.43 10.67
N GLU A 338 -6.70 -11.63 10.22
CA GLU A 338 -5.40 -11.39 10.86
C GLU A 338 -5.38 -10.08 11.66
N GLY A 339 -6.53 -9.39 11.70
CA GLY A 339 -6.75 -8.20 12.52
C GLY A 339 -6.70 -8.50 14.01
N PHE A 340 -6.59 -7.44 14.81
CA PHE A 340 -6.60 -7.49 16.28
C PHE A 340 -7.89 -6.85 16.83
N PRO A 341 -9.09 -7.37 16.50
CA PRO A 341 -10.32 -6.92 17.17
C PRO A 341 -10.22 -7.22 18.67
N ARG A 342 -11.01 -6.54 19.51
CA ARG A 342 -10.94 -6.76 20.97
C ARG A 342 -11.30 -8.18 21.38
N SER A 343 -12.08 -8.90 20.57
CA SER A 343 -12.40 -10.33 20.75
C SER A 343 -11.21 -11.27 20.46
N PHE A 344 -10.12 -10.77 19.87
CA PHE A 344 -8.85 -11.48 19.71
C PHE A 344 -7.89 -11.19 20.88
N PRO A 345 -7.15 -12.18 21.42
CA PRO A 345 -6.30 -12.00 22.61
C PRO A 345 -5.33 -10.81 22.57
N MET A 346 -4.66 -10.56 21.44
CA MET A 346 -3.79 -9.38 21.33
C MET A 346 -4.58 -8.07 21.33
N GLY A 347 -5.70 -8.00 20.61
CA GLY A 347 -6.59 -6.82 20.63
C GLY A 347 -7.12 -6.54 22.04
N PHE A 348 -7.59 -7.58 22.74
CA PHE A 348 -8.07 -7.48 24.12
C PHE A 348 -7.07 -6.79 25.06
N LEU A 349 -5.78 -7.11 24.92
CA LEU A 349 -4.72 -6.61 25.78
C LEU A 349 -4.15 -5.25 25.34
N TYR A 350 -4.08 -5.00 24.03
CA TYR A 350 -3.29 -3.91 23.46
C TYR A 350 -4.10 -2.80 22.79
N THR A 351 -5.41 -2.97 22.54
CA THR A 351 -6.25 -1.84 22.10
C THR A 351 -6.23 -0.72 23.16
N PRO A 352 -5.83 0.52 22.80
CA PRO A 352 -5.79 1.64 23.73
C PRO A 352 -7.21 2.14 24.05
N ASP A 353 -7.32 3.05 25.01
CA ASP A 353 -8.58 3.78 25.22
C ASP A 353 -8.90 4.65 24.00
N LEU A 354 -10.05 4.40 23.38
CA LEU A 354 -10.51 5.03 22.14
C LEU A 354 -11.41 6.26 22.38
N LYS A 355 -11.70 6.63 23.63
CA LYS A 355 -12.60 7.76 23.95
C LYS A 355 -12.15 9.09 23.37
N ASP A 356 -10.83 9.33 23.36
CA ASP A 356 -10.22 10.55 22.84
C ASP A 356 -9.75 10.41 21.38
N ALA A 357 -10.37 9.52 20.60
CA ALA A 357 -10.09 9.45 19.17
C ALA A 357 -10.48 10.78 18.50
N PRO A 358 -9.65 11.32 17.60
CA PRO A 358 -10.04 12.49 16.84
C PRO A 358 -11.21 12.15 15.91
N ALA A 359 -12.03 13.15 15.55
CA ALA A 359 -13.16 12.95 14.65
C ALA A 359 -12.72 12.63 13.21
N LEU A 360 -11.60 13.22 12.79
CA LEU A 360 -10.92 12.99 11.52
C LEU A 360 -9.42 12.85 11.78
N PRO A 361 -8.69 12.05 11.00
CA PRO A 361 -7.25 11.91 11.15
C PRO A 361 -6.54 13.19 10.72
N SER A 362 -5.31 13.36 11.19
CA SER A 362 -4.45 14.50 10.86
C SER A 362 -3.63 14.31 9.57
N SER A 363 -3.67 13.12 8.97
CA SER A 363 -3.02 12.80 7.70
C SER A 363 -3.43 13.76 6.57
N ASP A 364 -2.49 14.03 5.67
CA ASP A 364 -2.75 14.80 4.44
C ASP A 364 -3.87 14.13 3.61
N LEU A 365 -4.60 14.89 2.81
CA LEU A 365 -5.61 14.31 1.91
C LEU A 365 -4.99 13.60 0.71
N ASP A 366 -3.76 13.92 0.34
CA ASP A 366 -3.13 13.36 -0.84
C ASP A 366 -1.74 12.86 -0.48
N ARG A 367 -1.36 11.67 -0.95
CA ARG A 367 -0.06 11.06 -0.68
C ARG A 367 0.50 10.42 -1.94
N VAL A 368 1.82 10.48 -2.09
CA VAL A 368 2.56 9.74 -3.11
C VAL A 368 3.68 8.97 -2.43
N TRP A 369 3.83 7.70 -2.84
CA TRP A 369 4.93 6.83 -2.48
C TRP A 369 5.74 6.54 -3.74
N GLU A 370 6.74 7.38 -3.99
CA GLU A 370 7.48 7.37 -5.27
C GLU A 370 8.33 6.12 -5.45
N ASP A 371 8.81 5.49 -4.37
CA ASP A 371 9.76 4.38 -4.45
C ASP A 371 9.10 3.06 -4.86
N PHE A 372 7.82 2.86 -4.55
CA PHE A 372 7.05 1.72 -5.09
C PHE A 372 5.90 2.12 -6.03
N GLY A 373 5.73 3.41 -6.30
CA GLY A 373 4.92 3.93 -7.40
C GLY A 373 3.41 3.88 -7.13
N TRP A 374 2.97 4.44 -6.00
CA TRP A 374 1.54 4.57 -5.64
C TRP A 374 1.19 6.02 -5.34
N ALA A 375 -0.06 6.40 -5.55
CA ALA A 375 -0.60 7.66 -5.03
C ALA A 375 -2.07 7.52 -4.65
N THR A 376 -2.48 8.31 -3.67
CA THR A 376 -3.86 8.50 -3.23
C THR A 376 -4.19 9.98 -3.26
N MET A 377 -5.41 10.28 -3.70
CA MET A 377 -5.98 11.61 -3.70
C MET A 377 -7.41 11.53 -3.19
N ARG A 378 -7.82 12.39 -2.26
CA ARG A 378 -9.20 12.41 -1.72
C ARG A 378 -9.72 13.80 -1.39
N ASP A 379 -11.03 13.95 -1.33
CA ASP A 379 -11.68 15.20 -0.89
C ASP A 379 -11.80 15.30 0.64
N SER A 380 -11.95 14.18 1.35
CA SER A 380 -12.08 14.14 2.81
C SER A 380 -11.79 12.76 3.39
N TYR A 381 -11.66 12.71 4.73
CA TYR A 381 -11.69 11.48 5.53
C TYR A 381 -13.08 11.22 6.16
N MET A 382 -14.08 12.07 5.86
CA MET A 382 -15.47 11.77 6.23
C MET A 382 -15.89 10.44 5.58
N PRO A 383 -16.77 9.67 6.23
CA PRO A 383 -17.30 8.44 5.63
C PRO A 383 -17.87 8.70 4.24
N ASP A 384 -17.61 7.76 3.32
CA ASP A 384 -18.11 7.77 1.94
C ASP A 384 -17.62 8.90 1.03
N ALA A 385 -16.60 9.64 1.46
CA ALA A 385 -15.85 10.61 0.67
C ALA A 385 -15.34 10.03 -0.67
N THR A 386 -14.79 10.85 -1.56
CA THR A 386 -14.20 10.35 -2.81
C THR A 386 -12.71 10.11 -2.63
N MET A 387 -12.22 8.92 -3.02
CA MET A 387 -10.79 8.64 -3.14
C MET A 387 -10.46 8.06 -4.52
N LEU A 388 -9.48 8.67 -5.19
CA LEU A 388 -8.79 8.09 -6.34
C LEU A 388 -7.43 7.54 -5.90
N ALA A 389 -7.15 6.27 -6.20
CA ALA A 389 -5.85 5.65 -6.02
C ALA A 389 -5.27 5.22 -7.37
N VAL A 390 -3.96 5.36 -7.50
CA VAL A 390 -3.19 5.11 -8.74
C VAL A 390 -1.97 4.25 -8.41
N LYS A 391 -1.67 3.26 -9.25
CA LYS A 391 -0.46 2.44 -9.15
C LYS A 391 0.29 2.36 -10.47
N SER A 392 1.60 2.57 -10.43
CA SER A 392 2.52 2.32 -11.54
C SER A 392 3.93 2.06 -11.01
N GLY A 393 4.04 1.00 -10.21
CA GLY A 393 5.28 0.56 -9.59
C GLY A 393 5.99 -0.55 -10.36
N MET A 394 6.76 -1.34 -9.63
CA MET A 394 7.27 -2.62 -10.12
C MET A 394 6.17 -3.71 -10.01
N THR A 395 6.32 -4.75 -10.81
CA THR A 395 5.69 -6.07 -10.59
C THR A 395 6.76 -6.94 -9.93
N TRP A 396 6.53 -7.40 -8.70
CA TRP A 396 7.45 -8.29 -7.97
C TRP A 396 6.69 -9.00 -6.86
N ASN A 397 6.84 -10.32 -6.77
CA ASN A 397 6.15 -11.19 -5.82
C ASN A 397 4.62 -10.95 -5.77
N HIS A 398 4.11 -10.28 -4.73
CA HIS A 398 2.70 -10.03 -4.46
C HIS A 398 2.12 -8.79 -5.17
N ALA A 399 2.95 -8.02 -5.88
CA ALA A 399 2.49 -6.93 -6.75
C ALA A 399 2.16 -7.46 -8.15
N HIS A 400 0.96 -7.16 -8.65
CA HIS A 400 0.43 -7.67 -9.92
C HIS A 400 0.91 -6.88 -11.14
N ALA A 401 0.54 -7.38 -12.32
CA ALA A 401 0.77 -6.75 -13.61
C ALA A 401 -0.22 -5.59 -13.90
N ASP A 402 -0.31 -4.64 -12.96
CA ASP A 402 -1.28 -3.53 -12.87
C ASP A 402 -0.69 -2.11 -13.11
N ALA A 403 0.49 -1.99 -13.73
CA ALA A 403 1.14 -0.70 -13.93
C ALA A 403 0.28 0.27 -14.76
N GLY A 404 0.03 1.45 -14.19
CA GLY A 404 -0.88 2.45 -14.72
C GLY A 404 -2.33 2.26 -14.30
N SER A 405 -2.67 1.31 -13.42
CA SER A 405 -4.06 1.06 -12.97
C SER A 405 -4.56 2.12 -11.98
N ILE A 406 -5.88 2.12 -11.80
CA ILE A 406 -6.61 2.95 -10.83
C ILE A 406 -7.63 2.15 -10.03
N ILE A 407 -7.97 2.67 -8.86
CA ILE A 407 -9.16 2.33 -8.08
C ILE A 407 -9.85 3.65 -7.71
N LEU A 408 -11.18 3.73 -7.83
CA LEU A 408 -11.98 4.88 -7.45
C LEU A 408 -13.07 4.46 -6.47
N PHE A 409 -12.99 5.01 -5.26
CA PHE A 409 -14.05 4.92 -4.27
C PHE A 409 -14.84 6.21 -4.26
N HIS A 410 -16.17 6.11 -4.27
CA HIS A 410 -17.07 7.27 -4.28
C HIS A 410 -18.40 6.90 -3.64
N ASN A 411 -18.90 7.74 -2.74
CA ASN A 411 -20.17 7.55 -2.02
C ASN A 411 -20.30 6.15 -1.39
N GLY A 412 -19.23 5.66 -0.77
CA GLY A 412 -19.23 4.41 -0.02
C GLY A 412 -19.06 3.16 -0.87
N GLU A 413 -18.74 3.29 -2.16
CA GLU A 413 -18.65 2.16 -3.08
C GLU A 413 -17.39 2.22 -3.95
N ASP A 414 -16.89 1.05 -4.35
CA ASP A 414 -15.78 0.89 -5.27
C ASP A 414 -16.21 1.01 -6.74
N ILE A 415 -16.66 2.20 -7.14
CA ILE A 415 -17.31 2.44 -8.44
C ILE A 415 -16.44 2.09 -9.65
N ILE A 416 -15.11 2.24 -9.53
CA ILE A 416 -14.11 1.61 -10.43
C ILE A 416 -13.19 0.80 -9.54
N LYS A 417 -13.18 -0.52 -9.71
CA LYS A 417 -12.51 -1.45 -8.81
C LYS A 417 -11.31 -2.12 -9.48
N ASP A 418 -10.48 -2.76 -8.67
CA ASP A 418 -9.60 -3.83 -9.14
C ASP A 418 -10.35 -5.17 -9.11
N ALA A 419 -10.00 -6.12 -9.98
CA ALA A 419 -10.60 -7.45 -9.95
C ALA A 419 -10.26 -8.21 -8.66
N GLY A 420 -9.15 -7.86 -8.00
CA GLY A 420 -8.73 -8.41 -6.73
C GLY A 420 -7.79 -9.60 -6.88
N ASN A 421 -7.90 -10.56 -5.96
CA ASN A 421 -6.98 -11.70 -5.90
C ASN A 421 -7.69 -13.02 -5.55
N CYS A 422 -7.02 -14.15 -5.79
CA CYS A 422 -7.43 -15.45 -5.27
C CYS A 422 -6.22 -16.27 -4.77
N SER A 423 -6.48 -17.46 -4.24
CA SER A 423 -5.43 -18.34 -3.72
C SER A 423 -4.42 -18.75 -4.80
N TYR A 424 -3.13 -18.71 -4.46
CA TYR A 424 -1.99 -19.02 -5.37
C TYR A 424 -2.07 -20.34 -6.11
N GLY A 425 -2.67 -21.37 -5.51
CA GLY A 425 -2.82 -22.68 -6.13
C GLY A 425 -3.83 -22.70 -7.28
N ARG A 426 -4.62 -21.64 -7.45
CA ARG A 426 -5.68 -21.54 -8.46
C ARG A 426 -5.12 -21.11 -9.82
N PRO A 427 -5.54 -21.71 -10.94
CA PRO A 427 -5.16 -21.24 -12.27
C PRO A 427 -5.51 -19.78 -12.55
N GLU A 428 -6.63 -19.30 -11.99
CA GLU A 428 -7.13 -17.94 -12.14
C GLU A 428 -6.16 -16.90 -11.58
N TYR A 429 -5.41 -17.24 -10.52
CA TYR A 429 -4.37 -16.39 -9.96
C TYR A 429 -3.35 -16.01 -11.05
N ARG A 430 -2.74 -17.03 -11.67
CA ARG A 430 -1.69 -16.84 -12.68
C ARG A 430 -2.20 -16.38 -14.04
N ASN A 431 -3.44 -16.73 -14.40
CA ASN A 431 -3.95 -16.49 -15.75
C ASN A 431 -4.84 -15.25 -15.86
N TYR A 432 -5.34 -14.70 -14.74
CA TYR A 432 -6.24 -13.55 -14.75
C TYR A 432 -5.87 -12.52 -13.68
N PHE A 433 -6.02 -12.82 -12.39
CA PHE A 433 -5.91 -11.81 -11.33
C PHE A 433 -4.54 -11.11 -11.31
N PHE A 434 -3.47 -11.86 -11.53
CA PHE A 434 -2.12 -11.28 -11.62
C PHE A 434 -1.90 -10.48 -12.92
N GLN A 435 -2.66 -10.77 -13.98
CA GLN A 435 -2.37 -10.33 -15.34
C GLN A 435 -3.03 -8.99 -15.66
N SER A 436 -2.48 -8.26 -16.64
CA SER A 436 -2.98 -6.93 -17.03
C SER A 436 -4.48 -6.85 -17.36
N ASP A 437 -5.11 -7.96 -17.74
CA ASP A 437 -6.54 -8.01 -18.07
C ASP A 437 -7.45 -7.81 -16.85
N ALA A 438 -6.95 -8.05 -15.64
CA ALA A 438 -7.66 -7.84 -14.38
C ALA A 438 -7.66 -6.38 -13.88
N HIS A 439 -7.04 -5.45 -14.61
CA HIS A 439 -6.76 -4.08 -14.12
C HIS A 439 -7.21 -2.98 -15.08
N ASN A 440 -7.32 -1.74 -14.57
CA ASN A 440 -7.78 -0.56 -15.32
C ASN A 440 -6.66 0.10 -16.12
N ILE A 441 -6.12 -0.59 -17.14
CA ILE A 441 -4.89 -0.22 -17.85
C ILE A 441 -5.10 0.04 -19.36
N VAL A 442 -4.03 0.44 -20.04
CA VAL A 442 -3.97 0.55 -21.51
C VAL A 442 -3.25 -0.67 -22.09
N LYS A 443 -3.79 -1.24 -23.17
CA LYS A 443 -3.15 -2.31 -23.95
C LYS A 443 -2.84 -1.84 -25.37
N PHE A 444 -1.79 -2.44 -25.93
CA PHE A 444 -1.42 -2.29 -27.33
C PHE A 444 -1.45 -3.65 -28.02
N ASN A 445 -2.17 -3.77 -29.14
CA ASN A 445 -2.36 -5.02 -29.87
C ASN A 445 -2.79 -6.20 -28.98
N GLY A 446 -3.68 -5.98 -28.00
CA GLY A 446 -4.12 -7.03 -27.09
C GLY A 446 -3.15 -7.33 -25.94
N LYS A 447 -2.08 -6.55 -25.76
CA LYS A 447 -1.02 -6.82 -24.77
C LYS A 447 -0.84 -5.66 -23.79
N GLY A 448 -0.77 -5.98 -22.50
CA GLY A 448 -0.36 -5.09 -21.42
C GLY A 448 1.10 -5.33 -21.02
N GLN A 449 1.35 -5.47 -19.72
CA GLN A 449 2.63 -5.97 -19.22
C GLN A 449 2.85 -7.43 -19.65
N SER A 450 4.12 -7.84 -19.73
CA SER A 450 4.47 -9.20 -20.10
C SER A 450 4.19 -10.17 -18.95
N ALA A 451 3.49 -11.27 -19.24
CA ALA A 451 3.26 -12.35 -18.27
C ALA A 451 4.58 -12.95 -17.72
N TYR A 452 5.69 -12.76 -18.43
CA TYR A 452 7.03 -13.15 -17.96
C TYR A 452 7.40 -12.51 -16.62
N GLN A 453 6.88 -11.31 -16.35
CA GLN A 453 7.17 -10.54 -15.13
C GLN A 453 6.59 -11.20 -13.87
N GLN A 454 5.62 -12.10 -13.99
CA GLN A 454 5.07 -12.83 -12.84
C GLN A 454 6.13 -13.58 -12.04
N TYR A 455 7.12 -14.16 -12.73
CA TYR A 455 8.15 -15.00 -12.09
C TYR A 455 9.53 -14.36 -12.09
N HIS A 456 9.73 -13.28 -12.85
CA HIS A 456 11.05 -12.64 -13.03
C HIS A 456 11.07 -11.19 -12.54
N GLY A 457 9.93 -10.68 -12.10
CA GLY A 457 9.72 -9.28 -11.78
C GLY A 457 9.80 -8.37 -13.02
N THR A 458 9.45 -7.11 -12.83
CA THR A 458 9.68 -6.08 -13.83
C THR A 458 11.15 -5.67 -13.85
N MET A 459 11.76 -5.67 -15.04
CA MET A 459 13.17 -5.26 -15.24
C MET A 459 13.36 -3.74 -15.23
N LEU A 460 12.37 -2.99 -15.72
CA LEU A 460 12.38 -1.53 -15.76
C LEU A 460 11.22 -1.00 -14.92
N PRO A 461 11.48 -0.32 -13.78
CA PRO A 461 10.42 0.07 -12.87
C PRO A 461 9.47 1.09 -13.51
N GLY A 462 8.22 1.09 -13.04
CA GLY A 462 7.31 2.21 -13.25
C GLY A 462 7.63 3.37 -12.31
N TYR A 463 6.89 4.47 -12.46
CA TYR A 463 6.98 5.62 -11.56
C TYR A 463 5.59 6.22 -11.31
N VAL A 464 5.37 6.77 -10.10
CA VAL A 464 4.25 7.67 -9.82
C VAL A 464 4.80 8.89 -9.09
N GLY A 465 4.41 10.10 -9.52
CA GLY A 465 4.93 11.32 -8.93
C GLY A 465 4.34 12.61 -9.47
N GLY A 466 4.94 13.73 -9.04
CA GLY A 466 4.48 15.07 -9.38
C GLY A 466 3.21 15.52 -8.68
N LEU A 467 2.86 14.89 -7.54
CA LEU A 467 1.65 15.19 -6.77
C LEU A 467 1.51 16.71 -6.52
N THR A 468 0.42 17.28 -6.99
CA THR A 468 0.12 18.72 -6.83
C THR A 468 -1.37 18.88 -6.57
N SER A 469 -1.75 19.55 -5.47
CA SER A 469 -3.15 19.79 -5.15
C SER A 469 -3.42 21.17 -4.54
N GLY A 470 -4.68 21.61 -4.67
CA GLY A 470 -5.20 22.87 -4.13
C GLY A 470 -6.52 23.29 -4.78
N ASN A 471 -7.46 23.80 -3.97
CA ASN A 471 -8.75 24.36 -4.38
C ASN A 471 -9.52 23.53 -5.44
N GLY A 472 -9.81 22.27 -5.07
CA GLY A 472 -10.54 21.34 -5.93
C GLY A 472 -9.76 20.83 -7.14
N LEU A 473 -8.48 21.18 -7.30
CA LEU A 473 -7.59 20.60 -8.30
C LEU A 473 -6.60 19.63 -7.64
N LYS A 474 -6.44 18.44 -8.20
CA LYS A 474 -5.40 17.48 -7.83
C LYS A 474 -4.77 16.86 -9.06
N TYR A 475 -3.47 16.59 -9.00
CA TYR A 475 -2.72 16.06 -10.13
C TYR A 475 -1.65 15.06 -9.68
N VAL A 476 -1.53 13.96 -10.40
CA VAL A 476 -0.37 13.04 -10.33
C VAL A 476 -0.12 12.42 -11.72
N MET A 477 1.12 12.06 -12.01
CA MET A 477 1.50 11.32 -13.21
C MET A 477 1.98 9.93 -12.85
N ALA A 478 1.54 8.94 -13.61
CA ALA A 478 2.01 7.56 -13.58
C ALA A 478 2.74 7.23 -14.89
N ASP A 479 3.96 6.70 -14.80
CA ASP A 479 4.74 6.18 -15.91
C ASP A 479 4.76 4.65 -15.86
N ALA A 480 4.06 4.03 -16.79
CA ALA A 480 4.02 2.58 -16.99
C ALA A 480 4.96 2.13 -18.14
N THR A 481 5.79 3.02 -18.67
CA THR A 481 6.67 2.73 -19.82
C THR A 481 7.66 1.61 -19.50
N GLY A 482 8.31 1.65 -18.34
CA GLY A 482 9.23 0.59 -17.91
C GLY A 482 8.56 -0.77 -17.85
N PRO A 483 7.47 -0.93 -17.08
CA PRO A 483 6.80 -2.21 -16.95
C PRO A 483 6.14 -2.72 -18.24
N THR A 484 5.84 -1.83 -19.19
CA THR A 484 5.24 -2.20 -20.49
C THR A 484 6.21 -2.05 -21.67
N SER A 485 7.53 -1.99 -21.43
CA SER A 485 8.54 -1.61 -22.43
C SER A 485 8.59 -2.52 -23.66
N ASP A 486 8.12 -3.76 -23.54
CA ASP A 486 8.04 -4.71 -24.65
C ASP A 486 7.09 -4.23 -25.76
N ASN A 487 6.06 -3.47 -25.39
CA ASN A 487 5.01 -3.00 -26.31
C ASN A 487 5.04 -1.47 -26.49
N PHE A 488 5.47 -0.73 -25.46
CA PHE A 488 5.41 0.73 -25.42
C PHE A 488 6.80 1.36 -25.37
N ALA A 489 7.01 2.35 -26.24
CA ALA A 489 8.10 3.32 -26.12
C ALA A 489 7.74 4.45 -25.14
N ARG A 490 6.45 4.65 -24.88
CA ARG A 490 5.90 5.62 -23.92
C ARG A 490 4.51 5.16 -23.49
N ASN A 491 4.29 5.08 -22.18
CA ASN A 491 3.00 4.78 -21.57
C ASN A 491 2.86 5.61 -20.29
N GLN A 492 2.52 6.90 -20.46
CA GLN A 492 2.35 7.82 -19.33
C GLN A 492 0.89 8.19 -19.18
N ARG A 493 0.37 8.10 -17.97
CA ARG A 493 -1.01 8.44 -17.63
C ARG A 493 -1.01 9.57 -16.62
N HIS A 494 -1.70 10.65 -16.94
CA HIS A 494 -1.83 11.80 -16.06
C HIS A 494 -3.25 11.83 -15.50
N TYR A 495 -3.37 11.95 -14.18
CA TYR A 495 -4.64 12.03 -13.48
C TYR A 495 -4.82 13.45 -13.00
N LEU A 496 -5.81 14.16 -13.55
CA LEU A 496 -6.12 15.54 -13.22
C LEU A 496 -7.57 15.61 -12.73
N TRP A 497 -7.73 15.72 -11.42
CA TRP A 497 -9.03 15.88 -10.78
C TRP A 497 -9.35 17.37 -10.64
N ILE A 498 -10.48 17.79 -11.21
CA ILE A 498 -11.03 19.14 -11.13
C ILE A 498 -12.47 19.02 -10.64
N ASP A 499 -12.69 19.41 -9.38
CA ASP A 499 -14.00 19.46 -8.74
C ASP A 499 -14.71 18.09 -8.81
N ASN A 500 -15.72 17.89 -9.65
CA ASN A 500 -16.40 16.59 -9.82
C ASN A 500 -16.00 15.82 -11.10
N VAL A 501 -14.94 16.26 -11.79
CA VAL A 501 -14.44 15.63 -13.01
C VAL A 501 -13.00 15.17 -12.79
N ILE A 502 -12.73 13.88 -13.01
CA ILE A 502 -11.37 13.33 -13.06
C ILE A 502 -11.02 13.10 -14.53
N LEU A 503 -9.97 13.73 -15.01
CA LEU A 503 -9.43 13.50 -16.34
C LEU A 503 -8.27 12.51 -16.26
N ILE A 504 -8.34 11.47 -17.09
CA ILE A 504 -7.23 10.56 -17.36
C ILE A 504 -6.70 10.94 -18.75
N ILE A 505 -5.46 11.42 -18.79
CA ILE A 505 -4.79 11.89 -20.00
C ILE A 505 -3.64 10.94 -20.30
N ASP A 506 -3.80 10.13 -21.33
CA ASP A 506 -2.83 9.11 -21.73
C ASP A 506 -1.90 9.66 -22.82
N ASP A 507 -0.59 9.60 -22.57
CA ASP A 507 0.47 9.90 -23.55
C ASP A 507 1.15 8.60 -23.97
N LEU A 508 0.75 8.09 -25.13
CA LEU A 508 1.06 6.75 -25.56
C LEU A 508 1.91 6.77 -26.82
N LYS A 509 2.92 5.89 -26.85
CA LYS A 509 3.70 5.58 -28.04
C LYS A 509 4.12 4.11 -28.01
N SER A 510 3.85 3.39 -29.09
CA SER A 510 4.31 2.01 -29.32
C SER A 510 5.54 2.00 -30.22
N HIS A 511 6.20 0.83 -30.30
CA HIS A 511 7.35 0.63 -31.20
C HIS A 511 6.93 0.45 -32.66
N GLU A 512 5.65 0.12 -32.90
CA GLU A 512 5.07 -0.14 -34.20
C GLU A 512 3.67 0.47 -34.32
N THR A 513 3.15 0.59 -35.54
CA THR A 513 1.76 0.99 -35.78
C THR A 513 0.82 -0.17 -35.42
N GLY A 514 -0.17 0.06 -34.57
CA GLY A 514 -1.11 -0.96 -34.12
C GLY A 514 -2.36 -0.38 -33.49
N SER A 515 -3.02 -1.15 -32.63
CA SER A 515 -4.32 -0.80 -32.04
C SER A 515 -4.18 -0.57 -30.53
N PHE A 516 -4.79 0.50 -30.04
CA PHE A 516 -4.87 0.81 -28.61
C PHE A 516 -6.25 0.44 -28.05
N GLU A 517 -6.27 -0.04 -26.82
CA GLU A 517 -7.50 -0.29 -26.08
C GLU A 517 -7.33 0.04 -24.58
N TRP A 518 -8.43 0.43 -23.94
CA TRP A 518 -8.47 0.81 -22.51
C TRP A 518 -9.40 -0.14 -21.77
N LEU A 519 -8.88 -0.75 -20.71
CA LEU A 519 -9.65 -1.65 -19.85
C LEU A 519 -10.27 -0.88 -18.68
N TRP A 520 -11.51 -1.23 -18.36
CA TRP A 520 -12.26 -0.70 -17.24
C TRP A 520 -12.99 -1.82 -16.51
N HIS A 521 -12.89 -1.80 -15.18
CA HIS A 521 -13.50 -2.74 -14.24
C HIS A 521 -14.52 -1.99 -13.37
N PRO A 522 -15.79 -1.91 -13.80
CA PRO A 522 -16.85 -1.25 -13.05
C PRO A 522 -17.20 -2.02 -11.78
N GLY A 523 -17.45 -1.30 -10.69
CA GLY A 523 -17.86 -1.93 -9.43
C GLY A 523 -19.32 -2.36 -9.34
N GLY A 524 -20.15 -1.92 -10.28
CA GLY A 524 -21.61 -2.13 -10.29
C GLY A 524 -22.20 -2.13 -11.70
N ASP A 525 -23.50 -1.88 -11.80
CA ASP A 525 -24.25 -1.99 -13.05
C ASP A 525 -23.80 -0.95 -14.07
N VAL A 526 -23.60 -1.39 -15.32
CA VAL A 526 -23.14 -0.54 -16.43
C VAL A 526 -24.25 -0.34 -17.45
N ARG A 527 -24.43 0.91 -17.88
CA ARG A 527 -25.33 1.26 -18.98
C ARG A 527 -24.65 2.17 -19.98
N LYS A 528 -24.81 1.84 -21.27
CA LYS A 528 -24.46 2.77 -22.35
C LYS A 528 -25.50 3.85 -22.48
N VAL A 529 -25.10 5.11 -22.37
CA VAL A 529 -25.99 6.26 -22.58
C VAL A 529 -25.32 7.20 -23.57
N GLY A 530 -25.69 7.08 -24.85
CA GLY A 530 -24.94 7.76 -25.91
C GLY A 530 -23.47 7.30 -25.91
N GLY A 531 -22.55 8.26 -25.91
CA GLY A 531 -21.11 8.00 -25.89
C GLY A 531 -20.51 7.77 -24.50
N ASP A 532 -21.35 7.48 -23.51
CA ASP A 532 -20.94 7.33 -22.11
C ASP A 532 -21.16 5.90 -21.60
N LEU A 533 -20.27 5.45 -20.71
CA LEU A 533 -20.52 4.34 -19.80
C LEU A 533 -20.96 4.91 -18.46
N VAL A 534 -22.21 4.68 -18.06
CA VAL A 534 -22.74 5.07 -16.76
C VAL A 534 -22.67 3.86 -15.83
N ILE A 535 -21.95 4.01 -14.71
CA ILE A 535 -21.80 2.99 -13.67
C ILE A 535 -22.65 3.41 -12.47
N SER A 536 -23.39 2.48 -11.88
CA SER A 536 -24.14 2.70 -10.64
C SER A 536 -24.04 1.52 -9.68
N LYS A 537 -23.85 1.80 -8.39
CA LYS A 537 -23.83 0.82 -7.31
C LYS A 537 -24.38 1.46 -6.04
N GLY A 538 -25.47 0.93 -5.48
CA GLY A 538 -26.10 1.51 -4.30
C GLY A 538 -26.39 3.01 -4.48
N LYS A 539 -25.81 3.84 -3.61
CA LYS A 539 -25.89 5.32 -3.66
C LYS A 539 -24.81 6.00 -4.51
N SER A 540 -23.90 5.23 -5.09
CA SER A 540 -22.80 5.73 -5.90
C SER A 540 -23.10 5.63 -7.39
N ALA A 541 -22.66 6.63 -8.15
CA ALA A 541 -22.65 6.55 -9.61
C ALA A 541 -21.56 7.43 -10.21
N ALA A 542 -21.04 7.01 -11.36
CA ALA A 542 -20.05 7.77 -12.13
C ALA A 542 -20.26 7.56 -13.63
N VAL A 543 -19.75 8.48 -14.44
CA VAL A 543 -19.79 8.40 -15.90
C VAL A 543 -18.37 8.35 -16.45
N ILE A 544 -18.03 7.31 -17.22
CA ILE A 544 -16.80 7.26 -18.01
C ILE A 544 -17.13 7.75 -19.42
N ARG A 545 -16.51 8.85 -19.81
CA ARG A 545 -16.70 9.53 -21.10
C ARG A 545 -15.37 9.67 -21.83
N PRO A 546 -15.09 8.84 -22.83
CA PRO A 546 -13.96 9.04 -23.73
C PRO A 546 -14.16 10.30 -24.58
N LEU A 547 -13.10 11.11 -24.75
CA LEU A 547 -13.16 12.41 -25.43
C LEU A 547 -12.19 12.48 -26.60
N TYR A 548 -10.95 12.04 -26.38
CA TYR A 548 -9.88 11.98 -27.38
C TYR A 548 -9.22 10.60 -27.36
N PRO A 549 -8.72 10.09 -28.51
CA PRO A 549 -8.75 10.73 -29.83
C PRO A 549 -10.15 10.81 -30.44
N GLN A 550 -11.05 9.91 -30.03
CA GLN A 550 -12.44 9.84 -30.48
C GLN A 550 -13.34 9.49 -29.29
N PRO A 551 -14.59 9.97 -29.27
CA PRO A 551 -15.57 9.55 -28.28
C PRO A 551 -16.03 8.11 -28.53
N LEU A 552 -16.70 7.50 -27.55
CA LEU A 552 -17.40 6.23 -27.74
C LEU A 552 -18.58 6.41 -28.70
N ALA A 553 -18.77 5.45 -29.60
CA ALA A 553 -19.92 5.40 -30.49
C ALA A 553 -21.22 5.45 -29.68
N PRO A 554 -22.21 6.28 -30.06
CA PRO A 554 -23.39 6.53 -29.24
C PRO A 554 -24.36 5.34 -29.14
N SER A 555 -24.18 4.32 -29.98
CA SER A 555 -24.96 3.09 -29.99
C SER A 555 -24.07 1.87 -30.26
N ASN A 556 -24.66 0.68 -30.34
CA ASN A 556 -23.95 -0.54 -30.74
C ASN A 556 -23.91 -0.73 -32.28
N PHE A 557 -24.51 0.17 -33.05
CA PHE A 557 -24.40 0.20 -34.51
C PHE A 557 -23.05 0.82 -34.93
N VAL A 558 -21.96 0.13 -34.62
CA VAL A 558 -20.59 0.64 -34.85
C VAL A 558 -20.28 0.93 -36.33
N HIS A 559 -21.02 0.31 -37.26
CA HIS A 559 -20.88 0.57 -38.69
C HIS A 559 -21.31 1.99 -39.09
N ASP A 560 -22.19 2.63 -38.31
CA ASP A 560 -22.57 4.04 -38.50
C ASP A 560 -21.48 5.00 -37.97
N TYR A 561 -20.55 4.49 -37.16
CA TYR A 561 -19.53 5.26 -36.46
C TYR A 561 -18.13 4.60 -36.56
N PRO A 562 -17.62 4.34 -37.78
CA PRO A 562 -16.44 3.48 -37.98
C PRO A 562 -15.13 4.07 -37.43
N GLU A 563 -15.09 5.36 -37.13
CA GLU A 563 -13.93 6.04 -36.56
C GLU A 563 -13.99 6.18 -35.03
N MET A 564 -15.16 6.04 -34.42
CA MET A 564 -15.36 6.20 -32.97
C MET A 564 -14.85 5.00 -32.19
N LEU A 565 -14.55 5.20 -30.90
CA LEU A 565 -14.29 4.07 -30.01
C LEU A 565 -15.51 3.16 -29.97
N TYR A 566 -15.30 1.85 -29.94
CA TYR A 566 -16.33 0.88 -29.58
C TYR A 566 -15.90 0.12 -28.33
N TRP A 567 -16.81 -0.65 -27.75
CA TRP A 567 -16.51 -1.45 -26.57
C TRP A 567 -16.72 -2.93 -26.85
N ASP A 568 -15.88 -3.76 -26.26
CA ASP A 568 -16.13 -5.19 -26.10
C ASP A 568 -16.41 -5.45 -24.61
N VAL A 569 -17.44 -6.27 -24.35
CA VAL A 569 -17.73 -6.77 -23.01
C VAL A 569 -16.94 -8.04 -22.81
N MET A 570 -16.03 -8.00 -21.85
CA MET A 570 -15.17 -9.10 -21.46
C MET A 570 -15.70 -9.73 -20.17
N GLN A 571 -15.24 -10.94 -19.85
CA GLN A 571 -15.66 -11.67 -18.66
C GLN A 571 -14.44 -12.14 -17.89
N GLY A 572 -14.44 -11.91 -16.58
CA GLY A 572 -13.44 -12.43 -15.64
C GLY A 572 -14.11 -13.15 -14.46
N PRO A 573 -13.40 -14.00 -13.71
CA PRO A 573 -13.92 -14.57 -12.48
C PRO A 573 -14.17 -13.50 -11.41
N THR A 574 -15.20 -13.69 -10.59
CA THR A 574 -15.34 -12.94 -9.33
C THR A 574 -14.23 -13.31 -8.35
N GLU A 575 -13.84 -12.39 -7.47
CA GLU A 575 -12.78 -12.59 -6.47
C GLU A 575 -13.01 -13.85 -5.60
N ASP A 576 -14.27 -14.15 -5.26
CA ASP A 576 -14.65 -15.34 -4.48
C ASP A 576 -14.70 -16.64 -5.30
N LEU A 577 -14.43 -16.56 -6.61
CA LEU A 577 -14.48 -17.64 -7.60
C LEU A 577 -15.84 -18.34 -7.73
N LYS A 578 -16.93 -17.70 -7.28
CA LYS A 578 -18.28 -18.29 -7.35
C LYS A 578 -19.06 -17.87 -8.60
N GLY A 579 -18.53 -16.94 -9.39
CA GLY A 579 -19.18 -16.48 -10.61
C GLY A 579 -18.21 -15.78 -11.55
N THR A 580 -18.78 -15.09 -12.52
CA THR A 580 -18.06 -14.20 -13.42
C THR A 580 -18.61 -12.78 -13.31
N GLU A 581 -17.79 -11.83 -13.72
CA GLU A 581 -18.11 -10.42 -13.79
C GLU A 581 -17.66 -9.82 -15.11
N GLU A 582 -18.35 -8.76 -15.52
CA GLU A 582 -18.06 -8.06 -16.75
C GLU A 582 -17.04 -6.94 -16.54
N TYR A 583 -16.10 -6.85 -17.47
CA TYR A 583 -15.23 -5.69 -17.62
C TYR A 583 -15.21 -5.25 -19.08
N TYR A 584 -14.79 -4.02 -19.34
CA TYR A 584 -15.05 -3.36 -20.62
C TYR A 584 -13.72 -2.98 -21.27
N SER A 585 -13.51 -3.41 -22.52
CA SER A 585 -12.40 -2.96 -23.35
C SER A 585 -12.88 -1.94 -24.37
N LEU A 586 -12.44 -0.69 -24.26
CA LEU A 586 -12.73 0.37 -25.22
C LEU A 586 -11.64 0.36 -26.28
N LYS A 587 -12.01 0.13 -27.54
CA LYS A 587 -11.07 -0.09 -28.65
C LYS A 587 -11.10 1.06 -29.65
N LEU A 588 -9.93 1.52 -30.05
CA LEU A 588 -9.75 2.47 -31.14
C LEU A 588 -9.66 1.73 -32.48
N PRO A 589 -10.59 1.97 -33.43
CA PRO A 589 -10.52 1.35 -34.76
C PRO A 589 -9.27 1.78 -35.55
N ALA A 590 -8.85 3.03 -35.36
CA ALA A 590 -7.69 3.59 -36.04
C ALA A 590 -6.39 2.90 -35.58
N LYS A 591 -5.54 2.56 -36.55
CA LYS A 591 -4.19 2.06 -36.28
C LYS A 591 -3.19 3.19 -36.27
N THR A 592 -2.39 3.28 -35.21
CA THR A 592 -1.39 4.33 -35.01
C THR A 592 -0.27 3.83 -34.11
N ASP A 593 0.88 4.53 -34.12
CA ASP A 593 1.99 4.30 -33.20
C ASP A 593 1.94 5.23 -31.97
N ARG A 594 1.02 6.20 -31.95
CA ARG A 594 0.95 7.22 -30.89
C ARG A 594 -0.45 7.74 -30.67
N ILE A 595 -0.76 8.08 -29.42
CA ILE A 595 -2.03 8.64 -28.99
C ILE A 595 -1.83 9.67 -27.88
N LYS A 596 -2.60 10.76 -27.97
CA LYS A 596 -2.95 11.61 -26.82
C LYS A 596 -4.42 11.37 -26.49
N GLY A 597 -4.64 10.49 -25.52
CA GLY A 597 -5.96 10.05 -25.09
C GLY A 597 -6.47 10.93 -23.97
N VAL A 598 -7.77 11.19 -23.95
CA VAL A 598 -8.42 11.89 -22.82
C VAL A 598 -9.75 11.20 -22.53
N THR A 599 -9.89 10.72 -21.29
CA THR A 599 -11.15 10.19 -20.76
C THR A 599 -11.53 10.96 -19.50
N ALA A 600 -12.79 11.37 -19.41
CA ALA A 600 -13.34 11.98 -18.20
C ALA A 600 -14.12 10.94 -17.39
N ILE A 601 -13.89 10.91 -16.09
CA ILE A 601 -14.77 10.30 -15.10
C ILE A 601 -15.53 11.43 -14.43
N ILE A 602 -16.86 11.45 -14.56
CA ILE A 602 -17.73 12.46 -13.96
C ILE A 602 -18.42 11.82 -12.76
N LEU A 603 -18.11 12.33 -11.58
CA LEU A 603 -18.68 11.89 -10.31
C LEU A 603 -20.11 12.41 -10.17
N LYS A 604 -21.00 11.59 -9.60
CA LYS A 604 -22.40 11.94 -9.37
C LYS A 604 -22.72 11.90 -7.88
N ASP A 605 -23.33 12.96 -7.37
CA ASP A 605 -23.83 13.06 -5.99
C ASP A 605 -24.88 11.97 -5.68
N SER A 606 -25.60 11.50 -6.71
CA SER A 606 -26.52 10.36 -6.62
C SER A 606 -26.73 9.68 -7.98
N PRO A 607 -27.19 8.41 -8.02
CA PRO A 607 -27.50 7.73 -9.28
C PRO A 607 -28.54 8.47 -10.12
N GLN A 608 -29.47 9.21 -9.49
CA GLN A 608 -30.56 9.94 -10.14
C GLN A 608 -30.15 11.32 -10.66
N GLN A 609 -28.96 11.82 -10.31
CA GLN A 609 -28.49 13.12 -10.80
C GLN A 609 -28.46 13.13 -12.34
N SER A 610 -29.24 14.02 -12.94
CA SER A 610 -29.32 14.21 -14.39
C SER A 610 -28.47 15.38 -14.88
N THR A 611 -28.29 16.40 -14.05
CA THR A 611 -27.50 17.58 -14.38
C THR A 611 -26.04 17.31 -14.03
N LEU A 612 -25.22 17.17 -15.06
CA LEU A 612 -23.79 16.92 -14.97
C LEU A 612 -23.01 18.11 -15.56
N PRO A 613 -21.73 18.29 -15.21
CA PRO A 613 -20.85 19.21 -15.91
C PRO A 613 -20.86 18.97 -17.42
N THR A 614 -20.89 20.06 -18.18
CA THR A 614 -20.77 19.99 -19.64
C THR A 614 -19.30 20.04 -20.03
N ILE A 615 -18.87 19.09 -20.86
CA ILE A 615 -17.48 19.02 -21.33
C ILE A 615 -17.50 19.20 -22.85
N LYS A 616 -16.95 20.30 -23.33
CA LYS A 616 -16.81 20.61 -24.75
C LYS A 616 -15.37 20.40 -25.19
N ARG A 617 -15.19 19.64 -26.26
CA ARG A 617 -13.89 19.46 -26.94
C ARG A 617 -13.49 20.75 -27.66
N ILE A 618 -12.24 21.17 -27.48
CA ILE A 618 -11.62 22.31 -28.16
C ILE A 618 -10.27 21.88 -28.74
N GLN A 619 -9.85 22.45 -29.86
CA GLN A 619 -8.58 22.09 -30.47
C GLN A 619 -8.02 23.25 -31.29
N GLY A 620 -6.70 23.26 -31.46
CA GLY A 620 -6.01 24.22 -32.30
C GLY A 620 -4.75 23.60 -32.89
N LYS A 621 -3.83 24.46 -33.32
CA LYS A 621 -2.58 24.00 -33.96
C LYS A 621 -1.68 23.34 -32.91
N ASN A 622 -1.55 22.01 -33.01
CA ASN A 622 -0.73 21.16 -32.14
C ASN A 622 -1.17 21.13 -30.67
N TRP A 623 -2.45 21.35 -30.39
CA TRP A 623 -3.02 21.18 -29.05
C TRP A 623 -4.48 20.74 -29.14
N ILE A 624 -4.86 19.90 -28.19
CA ILE A 624 -6.26 19.53 -27.91
C ILE A 624 -6.62 20.07 -26.53
N GLY A 625 -7.90 20.11 -26.20
CA GLY A 625 -8.33 20.63 -24.91
C GLY A 625 -9.81 20.42 -24.62
N LEU A 626 -10.19 20.84 -23.42
CA LEU A 626 -11.55 20.75 -22.90
C LEU A 626 -11.97 22.09 -22.32
N GLU A 627 -13.21 22.47 -22.57
CA GLU A 627 -13.92 23.52 -21.84
C GLU A 627 -14.95 22.81 -20.94
N ILE A 628 -14.73 22.83 -19.63
CA ILE A 628 -15.53 22.14 -18.62
C ILE A 628 -16.32 23.20 -17.88
N THR A 629 -17.64 23.18 -18.01
CA THR A 629 -18.54 24.05 -17.25
C THR A 629 -19.25 23.22 -16.18
N ASP A 630 -19.04 23.58 -14.91
CA ASP A 630 -19.67 22.89 -13.79
C ASP A 630 -21.18 23.17 -13.69
N THR A 631 -21.83 22.56 -12.71
CA THR A 631 -23.29 22.69 -12.53
C THR A 631 -23.74 24.06 -12.03
N ILE A 632 -22.81 24.93 -11.59
CA ILE A 632 -23.08 26.30 -11.14
C ILE A 632 -22.62 27.37 -12.16
N GLY A 633 -22.08 26.96 -13.31
CA GLY A 633 -21.72 27.82 -14.43
C GLY A 633 -20.26 28.28 -14.47
N LYS A 634 -19.38 27.79 -13.59
CA LYS A 634 -17.94 28.07 -13.65
C LYS A 634 -17.30 27.27 -14.76
N THR A 635 -16.57 27.95 -15.64
CA THR A 635 -15.87 27.33 -16.77
C THR A 635 -14.38 27.22 -16.51
N THR A 636 -13.85 26.00 -16.59
CA THR A 636 -12.42 25.68 -16.55
C THR A 636 -11.98 25.17 -17.92
N LYS A 637 -10.90 25.74 -18.47
CA LYS A 637 -10.28 25.26 -19.71
C LYS A 637 -9.05 24.43 -19.40
N VAL A 638 -8.91 23.30 -20.07
CA VAL A 638 -7.75 22.40 -20.01
C VAL A 638 -7.15 22.30 -21.40
N TYR A 639 -5.86 22.55 -21.54
CA TYR A 639 -5.11 22.44 -22.78
C TYR A 639 -4.06 21.36 -22.63
N ILE A 640 -3.93 20.52 -23.65
CA ILE A 640 -2.98 19.42 -23.72
C ILE A 640 -2.14 19.63 -24.96
N ASN A 641 -0.85 19.74 -24.73
CA ASN A 641 0.12 20.08 -25.76
C ASN A 641 0.53 18.86 -26.56
N GLU A 642 0.22 18.85 -27.86
CA GLU A 642 0.53 17.70 -28.70
C GLU A 642 2.03 17.59 -29.00
N LEU A 643 2.81 18.65 -28.87
CA LEU A 643 4.26 18.64 -29.10
C LEU A 643 5.07 18.19 -27.88
N ALA A 644 4.47 18.18 -26.68
CA ALA A 644 5.15 17.90 -25.42
C ALA A 644 5.21 16.40 -25.08
N ASP A 645 5.57 15.56 -26.04
CA ASP A 645 5.64 14.08 -25.91
C ASP A 645 7.06 13.52 -26.13
N GLY A 646 8.07 14.40 -26.19
CA GLY A 646 9.45 14.00 -26.46
C GLY A 646 9.72 13.53 -27.89
N ARG A 647 8.81 13.80 -28.84
CA ARG A 647 8.94 13.37 -30.25
C ARG A 647 10.22 13.81 -30.96
N LEU A 648 10.82 14.93 -30.55
CA LEU A 648 12.04 15.48 -31.13
C LEU A 648 12.95 16.04 -30.02
N MET A 649 14.14 15.46 -29.89
CA MET A 649 15.13 15.91 -28.90
C MET A 649 15.57 17.35 -29.18
N HIS A 650 15.68 18.17 -28.13
CA HIS A 650 16.10 19.59 -28.15
C HIS A 650 15.21 20.58 -28.90
N LEU A 651 14.07 20.15 -29.48
CA LEU A 651 13.07 21.07 -29.99
C LEU A 651 12.06 21.42 -28.90
N ASN A 652 11.79 22.72 -28.76
CA ASN A 652 10.83 23.20 -27.78
C ASN A 652 9.40 22.88 -28.23
N SER A 653 8.54 22.54 -27.27
CA SER A 653 7.14 22.17 -27.47
C SER A 653 6.20 23.37 -27.36
N TRP A 654 6.57 24.53 -27.91
CA TRP A 654 5.72 25.72 -27.78
C TRP A 654 4.42 25.59 -28.57
N ILE A 655 3.31 25.88 -27.89
CA ILE A 655 1.99 26.05 -28.49
C ILE A 655 1.46 27.45 -28.19
N ASN A 656 0.56 27.93 -29.05
CA ASN A 656 -0.30 29.07 -28.76
C ASN A 656 -1.75 28.56 -28.66
N ALA A 657 -2.32 28.61 -27.46
CA ALA A 657 -3.67 28.15 -27.16
C ALA A 657 -4.49 29.28 -26.58
N ASP A 658 -5.50 29.77 -27.32
CA ASP A 658 -6.34 30.90 -26.94
C ASP A 658 -5.55 32.16 -26.47
N GLY A 659 -4.42 32.45 -27.12
CA GLY A 659 -3.54 33.58 -26.77
C GLY A 659 -2.58 33.31 -25.60
N TYR A 660 -2.55 32.09 -25.06
CA TYR A 660 -1.51 31.62 -24.16
C TYR A 660 -0.36 30.98 -24.93
N ASP A 661 0.86 31.48 -24.75
CA ASP A 661 2.07 30.80 -25.20
C ASP A 661 2.65 29.98 -24.05
N THR A 662 2.81 28.67 -24.25
CA THR A 662 3.35 27.78 -23.22
C THR A 662 4.06 26.57 -23.82
N ASP A 663 5.02 26.03 -23.05
CA ASP A 663 5.68 24.74 -23.30
C ASP A 663 5.15 23.62 -22.37
N ALA A 664 4.14 23.91 -21.56
CA ALA A 664 3.53 22.98 -20.62
C ALA A 664 2.97 21.75 -21.35
N TYR A 665 3.01 20.60 -20.67
CA TYR A 665 2.31 19.40 -21.13
C TYR A 665 0.79 19.58 -20.98
N ILE A 666 0.35 19.94 -19.77
CA ILE A 666 -1.02 20.30 -19.46
C ILE A 666 -1.03 21.72 -18.90
N PHE A 667 -1.97 22.53 -19.37
CA PHE A 667 -2.27 23.84 -18.81
C PHE A 667 -3.76 23.92 -18.47
N VAL A 668 -4.09 24.35 -17.26
CA VAL A 668 -5.46 24.60 -16.81
C VAL A 668 -5.63 26.09 -16.52
N ASP A 669 -6.69 26.66 -17.06
CA ASP A 669 -7.10 28.05 -16.85
C ASP A 669 -8.53 28.08 -16.31
N SER A 670 -8.69 28.58 -15.08
CA SER A 670 -9.96 28.76 -14.38
C SER A 670 -9.97 30.16 -13.75
N PRO A 671 -11.15 30.76 -13.50
CA PRO A 671 -11.23 32.09 -12.87
C PRO A 671 -10.41 32.25 -11.58
N ASP A 672 -10.33 31.19 -10.79
CA ASP A 672 -9.71 31.13 -9.47
C ASP A 672 -8.41 30.32 -9.41
N LYS A 673 -8.03 29.60 -10.48
CA LYS A 673 -6.83 28.75 -10.46
C LYS A 673 -6.16 28.63 -11.83
N GLN A 674 -4.84 28.57 -11.82
CA GLN A 674 -4.04 28.23 -12.99
C GLN A 674 -3.07 27.10 -12.63
N PHE A 675 -3.07 26.04 -13.43
CA PHE A 675 -2.19 24.89 -13.23
C PHE A 675 -1.37 24.61 -14.48
N ILE A 676 -0.10 24.26 -14.28
CA ILE A 676 0.83 23.82 -15.31
C ILE A 676 1.40 22.48 -14.85
N ALA A 677 1.31 21.46 -15.69
CA ALA A 677 2.06 20.22 -15.54
C ALA A 677 3.24 20.20 -16.52
N TYR A 678 4.43 19.88 -16.04
CA TYR A 678 5.66 19.77 -16.84
C TYR A 678 5.89 20.95 -17.81
N GLY A 679 5.77 22.17 -17.30
CA GLY A 679 5.97 23.42 -18.06
C GLY A 679 6.97 24.36 -17.40
N SER A 680 7.66 25.14 -18.23
CA SER A 680 8.66 26.12 -17.79
C SER A 680 8.25 27.56 -18.07
N ALA A 681 7.27 27.78 -18.95
CA ALA A 681 6.80 29.12 -19.28
C ALA A 681 5.29 29.15 -19.55
N LEU A 682 4.64 30.20 -19.07
CA LEU A 682 3.28 30.59 -19.43
C LEU A 682 3.24 32.08 -19.69
N ARG A 683 2.77 32.47 -20.88
CA ARG A 683 2.60 33.87 -21.28
C ARG A 683 1.20 34.08 -21.81
N LYS A 684 0.63 35.24 -21.56
CA LYS A 684 -0.65 35.66 -22.15
C LYS A 684 -0.42 36.95 -22.94
N ASN A 685 -0.67 36.92 -24.25
CA ASN A 685 -0.49 38.09 -25.12
C ASN A 685 0.88 38.75 -24.97
N GLY A 686 1.96 37.95 -24.90
CA GLY A 686 3.34 38.42 -24.72
C GLY A 686 3.76 38.75 -23.28
N ARG A 687 2.83 38.86 -22.32
CA ARG A 687 3.15 39.08 -20.91
C ARG A 687 3.47 37.74 -20.22
N SER A 688 4.63 37.64 -19.59
CA SER A 688 5.01 36.46 -18.79
C SER A 688 4.16 36.37 -17.52
N ILE A 689 3.50 35.24 -17.31
CA ILE A 689 2.75 34.91 -16.08
C ILE A 689 3.61 34.03 -15.18
N PHE A 690 4.20 32.98 -15.74
CA PHE A 690 5.08 32.06 -15.02
C PHE A 690 6.32 31.78 -15.86
N SER A 691 7.48 31.69 -15.21
CA SER A 691 8.74 31.32 -15.87
C SER A 691 9.68 30.61 -14.90
N SER A 692 10.31 29.53 -15.34
CA SER A 692 11.36 28.81 -14.64
C SER A 692 12.40 28.31 -15.63
N LEU A 693 13.59 27.95 -15.12
CA LEU A 693 14.63 27.36 -15.96
C LEU A 693 14.27 25.94 -16.43
N SER A 694 13.64 25.17 -15.54
CA SER A 694 13.22 23.79 -15.78
C SER A 694 11.71 23.71 -15.95
N LYS A 695 11.23 22.59 -16.49
CA LYS A 695 9.82 22.21 -16.42
C LYS A 695 9.44 21.85 -14.99
N LEU A 696 8.34 22.39 -14.49
CA LEU A 696 7.83 22.22 -13.13
C LEU A 696 6.34 21.89 -13.19
N ASN A 697 5.82 21.39 -12.07
CA ASN A 697 4.39 21.46 -11.79
C ASN A 697 4.13 22.70 -10.95
N PHE A 698 3.18 23.53 -11.37
CA PHE A 698 2.87 24.80 -10.75
C PHE A 698 1.36 24.97 -10.69
N LEU A 699 0.82 25.15 -9.49
CA LEU A 699 -0.56 25.52 -9.25
C LEU A 699 -0.57 26.87 -8.54
N SER A 700 -1.33 27.83 -9.07
CA SER A 700 -1.69 29.05 -8.35
C SER A 700 -3.20 29.06 -8.11
N VAL A 701 -3.59 29.27 -6.86
CA VAL A 701 -4.97 29.43 -6.40
C VAL A 701 -5.15 30.86 -5.94
N LYS A 702 -6.12 31.57 -6.51
CA LYS A 702 -6.42 32.98 -6.23
C LYS A 702 -7.64 33.05 -5.31
N SER A 703 -7.54 33.88 -4.28
CA SER A 703 -8.64 34.35 -3.45
C SER A 703 -8.58 35.88 -3.35
N ASP A 704 -9.59 36.54 -2.78
CA ASP A 704 -9.82 37.99 -2.87
C ASP A 704 -8.57 38.85 -2.57
N ASN A 705 -7.76 38.42 -1.60
CA ASN A 705 -6.53 39.12 -1.20
C ASN A 705 -5.29 38.23 -1.12
N THR A 706 -5.39 36.93 -1.42
CA THR A 706 -4.30 35.97 -1.26
C THR A 706 -4.08 35.13 -2.52
N THR A 707 -2.85 34.67 -2.71
CA THR A 707 -2.55 33.64 -3.72
C THR A 707 -1.74 32.54 -3.07
N GLU A 708 -2.24 31.32 -3.16
CA GLU A 708 -1.55 30.13 -2.69
C GLU A 708 -0.90 29.43 -3.88
N ILE A 709 0.37 29.10 -3.74
CA ILE A 709 1.16 28.48 -4.79
C ILE A 709 1.65 27.12 -4.31
N SER A 710 1.35 26.08 -5.08
CA SER A 710 1.99 24.76 -4.96
C SER A 710 2.94 24.57 -6.14
N ILE A 711 4.21 24.31 -5.89
CA ILE A 711 5.25 24.19 -6.91
C ILE A 711 6.23 23.06 -6.59
N ASN A 712 6.43 22.14 -7.54
CA ASN A 712 7.35 21.00 -7.44
C ASN A 712 7.93 20.61 -8.82
N GLY A 713 8.70 19.52 -8.87
CA GLY A 713 9.24 18.94 -10.10
C GLY A 713 10.77 18.81 -10.13
N GLN A 714 11.48 19.51 -9.25
CA GLN A 714 12.91 19.28 -9.02
C GLN A 714 13.38 19.78 -7.64
N PRO A 715 14.53 19.32 -7.13
CA PRO A 715 14.99 19.64 -5.77
C PRO A 715 15.25 21.12 -5.49
N ARG A 716 15.59 21.92 -6.51
CA ARG A 716 15.90 23.35 -6.36
C ARG A 716 15.08 24.17 -7.33
N ILE A 717 14.16 24.97 -6.80
CA ILE A 717 13.27 25.77 -7.64
C ILE A 717 13.62 27.25 -7.54
N ARG A 718 13.79 27.86 -8.71
CA ARG A 718 13.81 29.31 -8.90
C ARG A 718 12.87 29.62 -10.06
N ALA A 719 11.73 30.22 -9.75
CA ALA A 719 10.71 30.58 -10.71
C ALA A 719 10.26 32.03 -10.51
N THR A 720 9.74 32.66 -11.54
CA THR A 720 9.07 33.95 -11.47
C THR A 720 7.58 33.79 -11.70
N TYR A 721 6.78 34.54 -10.95
CA TYR A 721 5.33 34.59 -11.07
C TYR A 721 4.85 36.03 -11.12
N SER A 722 4.04 36.37 -12.12
CA SER A 722 3.55 37.73 -12.36
C SER A 722 2.04 37.69 -12.58
N PRO A 723 1.24 37.72 -11.48
CA PRO A 723 -0.21 37.71 -11.59
C PRO A 723 -0.72 38.99 -12.25
N GLU A 724 -1.90 38.94 -12.87
CA GLU A 724 -2.52 40.12 -13.48
C GLU A 724 -2.78 41.23 -12.45
N LYS A 725 -3.28 40.85 -11.26
CA LYS A 725 -3.50 41.70 -10.10
C LYS A 725 -2.58 41.27 -8.96
N ARG A 726 -1.92 42.24 -8.32
CA ARG A 726 -1.03 41.97 -7.18
C ARG A 726 -1.86 41.50 -5.97
N PRO A 727 -1.64 40.28 -5.43
CA PRO A 727 -2.25 39.85 -4.17
C PRO A 727 -1.59 40.55 -2.97
N ALA A 728 -2.33 40.71 -1.87
CA ALA A 728 -1.79 41.26 -0.63
C ALA A 728 -0.83 40.28 0.04
N ARG A 729 -1.07 38.97 -0.09
CA ARG A 729 -0.22 37.91 0.47
C ARG A 729 -0.04 36.76 -0.52
N ILE A 730 1.15 36.18 -0.54
CA ILE A 730 1.45 34.94 -1.26
C ILE A 730 2.00 33.90 -0.29
N SER A 731 1.52 32.67 -0.39
CA SER A 731 2.13 31.49 0.24
C SER A 731 2.66 30.55 -0.85
N VAL A 732 3.79 29.89 -0.57
CA VAL A 732 4.40 28.92 -1.49
C VAL A 732 4.65 27.62 -0.71
N ASN A 733 4.04 26.52 -1.15
CA ASN A 733 4.10 25.21 -0.50
C ASN A 733 3.82 25.31 1.01
N GLY A 734 2.71 25.95 1.38
CA GLY A 734 2.30 26.17 2.77
C GLY A 734 3.09 27.23 3.55
N ASN A 735 4.25 27.68 3.05
CA ASN A 735 5.08 28.67 3.73
C ASN A 735 4.69 30.09 3.32
N THR A 736 4.29 30.93 4.29
CA THR A 736 4.26 32.38 4.09
C THR A 736 5.70 32.87 4.05
N THR A 737 6.26 33.03 2.86
CA THR A 737 7.61 33.59 2.70
C THR A 737 7.51 35.10 2.45
N ASP A 738 8.50 35.87 2.89
CA ASP A 738 8.78 37.20 2.33
C ASP A 738 9.23 37.01 0.87
N VAL A 739 8.28 36.84 -0.03
CA VAL A 739 8.56 36.68 -1.46
C VAL A 739 9.02 38.03 -1.99
N SER A 740 10.25 38.13 -2.46
CA SER A 740 10.77 39.37 -3.05
C SER A 740 9.91 39.75 -4.25
N TYR A 741 9.28 40.92 -4.18
CA TYR A 741 8.44 41.49 -5.23
C TYR A 741 9.14 42.72 -5.81
N HIS A 742 9.54 42.64 -7.07
CA HIS A 742 10.18 43.74 -7.81
C HIS A 742 9.52 43.84 -9.20
N ASP A 743 9.18 45.06 -9.62
CA ASP A 743 8.63 45.36 -10.95
C ASP A 743 7.44 44.50 -11.40
N GLY A 744 6.54 44.13 -10.49
CA GLY A 744 5.37 43.31 -10.83
C GLY A 744 5.60 41.80 -10.77
N VAL A 745 6.81 41.37 -10.39
CA VAL A 745 7.25 39.97 -10.45
C VAL A 745 7.60 39.46 -9.05
N TYR A 746 7.04 38.30 -8.70
CA TYR A 746 7.42 37.53 -7.53
C TYR A 746 8.51 36.51 -7.88
N LEU A 747 9.55 36.43 -7.06
CA LEU A 747 10.57 35.39 -7.18
C LEU A 747 10.28 34.24 -6.21
N LEU A 748 9.85 33.11 -6.74
CA LEU A 748 9.57 31.89 -5.99
C LEU A 748 10.87 31.10 -5.79
N ARG A 749 11.17 30.75 -4.54
CA ARG A 749 12.30 29.91 -4.16
C ARG A 749 11.86 28.84 -3.18
N THR A 750 12.17 27.58 -3.46
CA THR A 750 12.10 26.52 -2.45
C THR A 750 13.46 26.40 -1.78
N LYS A 751 13.49 26.38 -0.43
CA LYS A 751 14.71 26.04 0.31
C LYS A 751 14.94 24.53 0.20
N ARG A 752 16.20 24.10 0.20
CA ARG A 752 16.54 22.70 0.45
C ARG A 752 16.32 22.38 1.91
#